data_AF-A0AA35SZI5-F1
#
_entry.id   AF-A0AA35SZI5-F1
#
_cell.length_a   1.000
_cell.length_b   1.000
_cell.length_c   1.000
_cell.angle_alpha   90.00
_cell.angle_beta   90.00
_cell.angle_gamma   90.00
#
_symmetry.space_group_name_H-M   'P 1'
#
loop_
_entity.id
_entity.type
_entity.pdbx_description
1 polymer ?
#
loop_
_entity_poly.entity_id
_entity_poly.type
_entity_poly.pdbx_seq_one_letter_code
_entity_poly.pdbx_strand_id
1 'polypeptide(L)'
;MKEARNTRSRWREVLHNPQFQDQMSQLRSHSYSDGTNSCSSGIFTLAQVVDQLKQQKQEQSLHSNIKSFVSVNADFLVRSHSVIKSKRKHIRGTQLMDEDMRVHVYKRAVEALVYPASDPDAHRFEKWTAHKPTNCSECNSLLWGLSKQGVKCTSCGKICHERCATIASQECFQIHDQHSSSLDLYLAAISEKMHRTVINNTIMFKTLRDAFFVVSEDDNDIIIEEIRRKILNLAQTFSAVVKVKVIAAQGLNATKDKRVYVSVAVGQSRKRTKTFKGDGIPYWNEEFSFECYNYHEPIQIRVWNERDTAFAMVKHKLTKEPDVFLGEKVIEVRRVGAPRDVWYKLERRTTDSQVSGSINVNLSAIVENDITIAPFHDQYMRLHEQMFVHMHLTQSSPLLPISPEPNKEDEGENYKLKFLPQVAQEIIDEFALRYAVEPIFRMMVHYQLLVKYHHSLNSALLVMENLLRNLRYQMFTLVAADNAVRAVGATRLMEEYFDSSNFGRDNFARLLDKLLSSLRLDLQQYRELYPANDQMKLQDLVETCQLMGSVLEFQQQAMGILTTGKLSDMIVESMKECLKSTFELIISNCVPSGFSGQGHPGLVKSETPFQFFNQLMEQIQAAVNDDRTIYAPLISSFSGSALRTLVTLHLWKCGTCFAQP
;
A
#
# COMPACT_ATOMS: atom_id res chain seq x y z
N MET A 1 -16.11 -35.32 6.75
CA MET A 1 -15.48 -36.11 5.65
C MET A 1 -16.05 -37.54 5.55
N LYS A 2 -16.04 -38.37 6.61
CA LYS A 2 -16.67 -39.72 6.60
C LYS A 2 -18.19 -39.67 6.37
N GLU A 3 -18.90 -38.72 7.00
CA GLU A 3 -20.33 -38.50 6.76
C GLU A 3 -20.66 -38.01 5.35
N ALA A 4 -19.78 -37.21 4.73
CA ALA A 4 -19.92 -36.72 3.36
C ALA A 4 -19.77 -37.85 2.32
N ARG A 5 -18.97 -38.88 2.61
CA ARG A 5 -18.85 -40.08 1.77
C ARG A 5 -20.09 -40.97 1.87
N ASN A 6 -20.66 -41.13 3.07
CA ASN A 6 -21.91 -41.88 3.29
C ASN A 6 -23.14 -41.20 2.66
N THR A 7 -23.17 -39.87 2.61
CA THR A 7 -24.24 -39.15 1.88
C THR A 7 -24.13 -39.36 0.38
N ARG A 8 -22.91 -39.36 -0.17
CA ARG A 8 -22.68 -39.53 -1.62
C ARG A 8 -23.03 -40.93 -2.13
N SER A 9 -22.95 -41.98 -1.29
CA SER A 9 -23.39 -43.33 -1.66
C SER A 9 -24.92 -43.46 -1.64
N ARG A 10 -25.59 -42.89 -0.63
CA ARG A 10 -27.06 -42.84 -0.54
C ARG A 10 -27.71 -42.07 -1.68
N TRP A 11 -27.11 -40.96 -2.11
CA TRP A 11 -27.56 -40.23 -3.30
C TRP A 11 -27.42 -41.06 -4.59
N ARG A 12 -26.41 -41.93 -4.66
CA ARG A 12 -26.20 -42.81 -5.81
C ARG A 12 -27.30 -43.87 -5.89
N GLU A 13 -27.73 -44.44 -4.76
CA GLU A 13 -28.86 -45.38 -4.70
C GLU A 13 -30.19 -44.74 -5.10
N VAL A 14 -30.44 -43.49 -4.69
CA VAL A 14 -31.66 -42.75 -5.09
C VAL A 14 -31.65 -42.39 -6.58
N LEU A 15 -30.51 -41.98 -7.12
CA LEU A 15 -30.37 -41.63 -8.54
C LEU A 15 -30.46 -42.85 -9.47
N HIS A 16 -30.20 -44.06 -8.97
CA HIS A 16 -30.33 -45.32 -9.71
C HIS A 16 -31.68 -46.03 -9.49
N ASN A 17 -32.61 -45.44 -8.72
CA ASN A 17 -33.95 -46.00 -8.56
C ASN A 17 -34.78 -45.82 -9.86
N PRO A 18 -35.23 -46.91 -10.51
CA PRO A 18 -35.96 -46.84 -11.77
C PRO A 18 -37.25 -46.01 -11.71
N GLN A 19 -37.99 -46.05 -10.59
CA GLN A 19 -39.20 -45.22 -10.41
C GLN A 19 -38.88 -43.73 -10.33
N PHE A 20 -37.74 -43.37 -9.73
CA PHE A 20 -37.28 -41.97 -9.65
C PHE A 20 -36.79 -41.46 -11.01
N GLN A 21 -36.15 -42.33 -11.81
CA GLN A 21 -35.73 -41.98 -13.17
C GLN A 21 -36.92 -41.81 -14.12
N ASP A 22 -37.98 -42.63 -13.99
CA ASP A 22 -39.20 -42.49 -14.78
C ASP A 22 -40.01 -41.24 -14.42
N GLN A 23 -40.04 -40.85 -13.14
CA GLN A 23 -40.67 -39.59 -12.73
C GLN A 23 -39.87 -38.36 -13.20
N MET A 24 -38.54 -38.44 -13.22
CA MET A 24 -37.67 -37.38 -13.74
C MET A 24 -37.69 -37.27 -15.26
N SER A 25 -37.93 -38.36 -16.00
CA SER A 25 -38.06 -38.34 -17.46
C SER A 25 -39.38 -37.70 -17.90
N GLN A 26 -40.48 -37.96 -17.17
CA GLN A 26 -41.78 -37.31 -17.38
C GLN A 26 -41.77 -35.80 -17.06
N LEU A 27 -40.95 -35.34 -16.11
CA LEU A 27 -40.80 -33.91 -15.79
C LEU A 27 -39.91 -33.16 -16.79
N ARG A 28 -38.91 -33.83 -17.39
CA ARG A 28 -38.06 -33.22 -18.44
C ARG A 28 -38.80 -32.98 -19.75
N SER A 29 -39.84 -33.73 -20.05
CA SER A 29 -40.64 -33.51 -21.27
C SER A 29 -41.51 -32.25 -21.17
N HIS A 30 -41.86 -31.80 -19.96
CA HIS A 30 -42.63 -30.57 -19.74
C HIS A 30 -41.78 -29.29 -19.72
N SER A 31 -40.45 -29.38 -19.57
CA SER A 31 -39.56 -28.21 -19.51
C SER A 31 -39.04 -27.72 -20.87
N TYR A 32 -39.29 -28.45 -21.96
CA TYR A 32 -38.78 -28.11 -23.29
C TYR A 32 -39.67 -27.14 -24.09
N SER A 33 -40.83 -26.74 -23.58
CA SER A 33 -41.72 -25.79 -24.26
C SER A 33 -41.51 -24.31 -23.90
N ASP A 34 -40.83 -23.99 -22.79
CA ASP A 34 -40.59 -22.60 -22.36
C ASP A 34 -39.08 -22.30 -22.28
N GLY A 35 -38.59 -21.57 -23.28
CA GLY A 35 -37.18 -21.28 -23.52
C GLY A 35 -36.50 -20.34 -22.52
N THR A 36 -36.33 -20.75 -21.27
CA THR A 36 -35.49 -20.03 -20.29
C THR A 36 -34.33 -20.88 -19.78
N ASN A 37 -33.10 -20.53 -20.20
CA ASN A 37 -31.85 -21.09 -19.69
C ASN A 37 -31.49 -20.43 -18.34
N SER A 38 -31.69 -21.11 -17.21
CA SER A 38 -30.80 -21.02 -16.03
C SER A 38 -31.17 -22.05 -14.96
N CYS A 39 -30.20 -22.42 -14.13
CA CYS A 39 -30.24 -23.35 -12.98
C CYS A 39 -31.36 -23.06 -11.93
N SER A 40 -32.14 -21.99 -12.10
CA SER A 40 -33.26 -21.60 -11.24
C SER A 40 -34.53 -22.43 -11.51
N SER A 41 -34.73 -22.95 -12.72
CA SER A 41 -35.90 -23.76 -13.09
C SER A 41 -35.92 -25.12 -12.38
N GLY A 42 -34.74 -25.72 -12.14
CA GLY A 42 -34.59 -27.01 -11.45
C GLY A 42 -34.91 -27.00 -9.95
N ILE A 43 -34.86 -25.82 -9.31
CA ILE A 43 -35.15 -25.67 -7.88
C ILE A 43 -36.67 -25.53 -7.65
N PHE A 44 -37.37 -24.87 -8.59
CA PHE A 44 -38.83 -24.76 -8.55
C PHE A 44 -39.54 -26.11 -8.77
N THR A 45 -38.96 -26.98 -9.60
CA THR A 45 -39.46 -28.34 -9.86
C THR A 45 -39.31 -29.25 -8.65
N LEU A 46 -38.22 -29.15 -7.89
CA LEU A 46 -38.02 -29.92 -6.65
C LEU A 46 -39.02 -29.55 -5.55
N ALA A 47 -39.40 -28.28 -5.44
CA ALA A 47 -40.41 -27.84 -4.48
C ALA A 47 -41.81 -28.42 -4.80
N GLN A 48 -42.17 -28.49 -6.09
CA GLN A 48 -43.44 -29.07 -6.54
C GLN A 48 -43.49 -30.59 -6.35
N VAL A 49 -42.38 -31.30 -6.58
CA VAL A 49 -42.25 -32.75 -6.31
C VAL A 49 -42.42 -33.06 -4.82
N VAL A 50 -41.86 -32.21 -3.94
CA VAL A 50 -42.01 -32.35 -2.49
C VAL A 50 -43.45 -32.15 -2.04
N ASP A 51 -44.21 -31.26 -2.67
CA ASP A 51 -45.64 -31.06 -2.36
C ASP A 51 -46.55 -32.15 -2.93
N GLN A 52 -46.21 -32.76 -4.08
CA GLN A 52 -46.89 -33.96 -4.58
C GLN A 52 -46.67 -35.18 -3.68
N LEU A 53 -45.45 -35.34 -3.15
CA LEU A 53 -45.12 -36.41 -2.20
C LEU A 53 -45.82 -36.24 -0.84
N LYS A 54 -46.23 -35.02 -0.46
CA LYS A 54 -47.06 -34.79 0.74
C LYS A 54 -48.52 -35.22 0.57
N GLN A 55 -49.03 -35.27 -0.66
CA GLN A 55 -50.44 -35.62 -0.93
C GLN A 55 -50.67 -37.14 -1.00
N GLN A 56 -49.64 -37.94 -1.28
CA GLN A 56 -49.73 -39.40 -1.24
C GLN A 56 -49.46 -39.92 0.19
N LYS A 57 -50.53 -40.07 0.97
CA LYS A 57 -50.50 -40.74 2.28
C LYS A 57 -50.21 -42.24 2.11
N GLN A 58 -49.04 -42.70 2.58
CA GLN A 58 -48.92 -43.95 3.33
C GLN A 58 -47.59 -44.01 4.12
N GLU A 59 -47.68 -44.62 5.29
CA GLU A 59 -46.62 -44.92 6.28
C GLU A 59 -46.20 -43.83 7.29
N GLN A 60 -46.67 -44.02 8.53
CA GLN A 60 -46.46 -43.18 9.71
C GLN A 60 -45.06 -43.28 10.37
N SER A 61 -44.11 -44.05 9.83
CA SER A 61 -42.78 -44.22 10.48
C SER A 61 -41.70 -43.24 9.97
N LEU A 62 -41.95 -42.53 8.88
CA LEU A 62 -40.98 -41.59 8.29
C LEU A 62 -41.11 -40.14 8.83
N HIS A 63 -42.23 -39.83 9.50
CA HIS A 63 -42.63 -38.46 9.83
C HIS A 63 -41.86 -37.81 11.00
N SER A 64 -41.32 -38.58 11.94
CA SER A 64 -40.54 -38.03 13.07
C SER A 64 -39.10 -37.70 12.67
N ASN A 65 -38.48 -38.55 11.85
CA ASN A 65 -37.11 -38.37 11.38
C ASN A 65 -36.99 -37.25 10.34
N ILE A 66 -38.03 -36.99 9.53
CA ILE A 66 -38.03 -35.87 8.58
C ILE A 66 -38.29 -34.53 9.28
N LYS A 67 -39.12 -34.48 10.35
CA LYS A 67 -39.36 -33.24 11.11
C LYS A 67 -38.11 -32.74 11.84
N SER A 68 -37.30 -33.63 12.42
CA SER A 68 -36.03 -33.22 13.04
C SER A 68 -35.00 -32.80 11.99
N PHE A 69 -34.94 -33.48 10.85
CA PHE A 69 -34.01 -33.20 9.75
C PHE A 69 -34.33 -31.88 9.01
N VAL A 70 -35.61 -31.53 8.85
CA VAL A 70 -36.05 -30.27 8.22
C VAL A 70 -35.86 -29.07 9.14
N SER A 71 -36.06 -29.20 10.46
CA SER A 71 -35.86 -28.07 11.40
C SER A 71 -34.39 -27.68 11.56
N VAL A 72 -33.47 -28.65 11.64
CA VAL A 72 -32.03 -28.40 11.77
C VAL A 72 -31.42 -27.84 10.49
N ASN A 73 -31.90 -28.28 9.32
CA ASN A 73 -31.42 -27.76 8.03
C ASN A 73 -32.13 -26.47 7.58
N ALA A 74 -33.34 -26.17 8.03
CA ALA A 74 -34.00 -24.89 7.76
C ALA A 74 -33.29 -23.74 8.49
N ASP A 75 -32.87 -23.92 9.74
CA ASP A 75 -32.09 -22.91 10.46
C ASP A 75 -30.68 -22.72 9.89
N PHE A 76 -30.06 -23.80 9.39
CA PHE A 76 -28.78 -23.74 8.70
C PHE A 76 -28.90 -23.05 7.32
N LEU A 77 -29.96 -23.34 6.56
CA LEU A 77 -30.23 -22.74 5.25
C LEU A 77 -30.70 -21.28 5.36
N VAL A 78 -31.47 -20.91 6.39
CA VAL A 78 -31.89 -19.51 6.63
C VAL A 78 -30.71 -18.66 7.13
N ARG A 79 -29.83 -19.19 7.99
CA ARG A 79 -28.57 -18.52 8.38
C ARG A 79 -27.61 -18.40 7.21
N SER A 80 -27.49 -19.41 6.35
CA SER A 80 -26.64 -19.31 5.16
C SER A 80 -27.25 -18.42 4.07
N HIS A 81 -28.57 -18.36 3.88
CA HIS A 81 -29.21 -17.43 2.95
C HIS A 81 -29.18 -15.96 3.44
N SER A 82 -29.26 -15.71 4.74
CA SER A 82 -29.10 -14.35 5.31
C SER A 82 -27.64 -13.90 5.26
N VAL A 83 -26.68 -14.80 5.49
CA VAL A 83 -25.23 -14.55 5.31
C VAL A 83 -24.87 -14.40 3.82
N ILE A 84 -25.51 -15.10 2.89
CA ILE A 84 -25.30 -14.96 1.43
C ILE A 84 -26.00 -13.72 0.88
N LYS A 85 -27.18 -13.33 1.38
CA LYS A 85 -27.82 -12.04 1.03
C LYS A 85 -27.06 -10.86 1.62
N SER A 86 -26.55 -11.00 2.86
CA SER A 86 -25.64 -10.04 3.48
C SER A 86 -24.34 -9.95 2.69
N LYS A 87 -23.66 -11.06 2.38
CA LYS A 87 -22.48 -11.09 1.51
C LYS A 87 -22.76 -10.58 0.10
N ARG A 88 -23.90 -10.86 -0.53
CA ARG A 88 -24.24 -10.30 -1.85
C ARG A 88 -24.55 -8.80 -1.81
N LYS A 89 -25.21 -8.29 -0.76
CA LYS A 89 -25.36 -6.84 -0.52
C LYS A 89 -24.01 -6.18 -0.20
N HIS A 90 -23.16 -6.85 0.58
CA HIS A 90 -21.83 -6.37 0.92
C HIS A 90 -20.91 -6.39 -0.29
N ILE A 91 -20.93 -7.44 -1.13
CA ILE A 91 -20.16 -7.59 -2.36
C ILE A 91 -20.62 -6.58 -3.41
N ARG A 92 -21.94 -6.40 -3.60
CA ARG A 92 -22.49 -5.40 -4.53
C ARG A 92 -22.26 -3.97 -4.03
N GLY A 93 -22.31 -3.74 -2.71
CA GLY A 93 -21.97 -2.47 -2.06
C GLY A 93 -20.46 -2.16 -2.09
N THR A 94 -19.59 -3.15 -1.92
CA THR A 94 -18.13 -2.98 -2.08
C THR A 94 -17.72 -2.84 -3.53
N GLN A 95 -18.40 -3.49 -4.48
CA GLN A 95 -18.16 -3.29 -5.92
C GLN A 95 -18.60 -1.89 -6.38
N LEU A 96 -19.74 -1.40 -5.91
CA LEU A 96 -20.18 -0.01 -6.19
C LEU A 96 -19.24 1.02 -5.54
N MET A 97 -18.79 0.78 -4.31
CA MET A 97 -17.84 1.65 -3.62
C MET A 97 -16.42 1.61 -4.23
N ASP A 98 -15.99 0.45 -4.78
CA ASP A 98 -14.72 0.32 -5.51
C ASP A 98 -14.78 0.99 -6.89
N GLU A 99 -15.93 0.96 -7.55
CA GLU A 99 -16.20 1.71 -8.79
C GLU A 99 -16.18 3.22 -8.56
N ASP A 100 -16.89 3.71 -7.53
CA ASP A 100 -16.90 5.13 -7.16
C ASP A 100 -15.48 5.61 -6.78
N MET A 101 -14.71 4.79 -6.04
CA MET A 101 -13.33 5.08 -5.70
C MET A 101 -12.42 5.08 -6.94
N ARG A 102 -12.61 4.14 -7.87
CA ARG A 102 -11.84 4.06 -9.12
C ARG A 102 -12.05 5.32 -9.96
N VAL A 103 -13.30 5.71 -10.20
CA VAL A 103 -13.63 6.93 -10.97
C VAL A 103 -13.11 8.18 -10.26
N HIS A 104 -13.20 8.24 -8.92
CA HIS A 104 -12.67 9.35 -8.15
C HIS A 104 -11.15 9.50 -8.28
N VAL A 105 -10.41 8.39 -8.15
CA VAL A 105 -8.94 8.40 -8.31
C VAL A 105 -8.57 8.78 -9.74
N TYR A 106 -9.29 8.28 -10.74
CA TYR A 106 -9.13 8.68 -12.13
C TYR A 106 -9.28 10.20 -12.31
N LYS A 107 -10.41 10.76 -11.86
CA LYS A 107 -10.67 12.22 -11.92
C LYS A 107 -9.58 13.02 -11.23
N ARG A 108 -9.08 12.58 -10.07
CA ARG A 108 -8.00 13.27 -9.33
C ARG A 108 -6.64 13.16 -10.01
N ALA A 109 -6.35 12.05 -10.69
CA ALA A 109 -5.16 11.92 -11.51
C ALA A 109 -5.23 12.80 -12.77
N VAL A 110 -6.38 12.86 -13.45
CA VAL A 110 -6.61 13.80 -14.56
C VAL A 110 -6.44 15.24 -14.09
N GLU A 111 -6.99 15.61 -12.92
CA GLU A 111 -6.79 16.95 -12.32
C GLU A 111 -5.31 17.29 -12.12
N ALA A 112 -4.50 16.31 -11.70
CA ALA A 112 -3.06 16.50 -11.55
C ALA A 112 -2.34 16.67 -12.89
N LEU A 113 -2.77 15.99 -13.95
CA LEU A 113 -2.16 16.09 -15.27
C LEU A 113 -2.60 17.33 -16.06
N VAL A 114 -3.84 17.80 -15.89
CA VAL A 114 -4.36 18.98 -16.61
C VAL A 114 -3.65 20.26 -16.17
N TYR A 115 -3.29 20.34 -14.89
CA TYR A 115 -2.54 21.47 -14.33
C TYR A 115 -1.38 20.93 -13.46
N PRO A 116 -0.27 20.50 -14.09
CA PRO A 116 0.82 19.79 -13.44
C PRO A 116 1.56 20.69 -12.44
N ALA A 117 2.00 20.09 -11.34
CA ALA A 117 2.74 20.80 -10.30
C ALA A 117 4.23 20.94 -10.64
N SER A 118 4.73 20.14 -11.59
CA SER A 118 6.13 20.20 -12.06
C SER A 118 6.45 21.36 -12.99
N ASP A 119 5.43 22.02 -13.55
CA ASP A 119 5.56 23.20 -14.40
C ASP A 119 4.98 24.45 -13.71
N PRO A 120 5.57 24.89 -12.58
CA PRO A 120 5.08 26.07 -11.89
C PRO A 120 5.47 27.34 -12.66
N ASP A 121 4.56 28.31 -12.76
CA ASP A 121 4.90 29.61 -13.36
C ASP A 121 5.93 30.31 -12.47
N ALA A 122 7.11 30.64 -12.97
CA ALA A 122 8.17 31.23 -12.16
C ALA A 122 7.83 32.67 -11.70
N HIS A 123 8.14 33.00 -10.44
CA HIS A 123 8.01 34.37 -9.94
C HIS A 123 8.99 35.31 -10.64
N ARG A 124 8.49 36.42 -11.19
CA ARG A 124 9.31 37.52 -11.70
C ARG A 124 9.53 38.57 -10.60
N PHE A 125 10.58 38.42 -9.81
CA PHE A 125 10.90 39.34 -8.71
C PHE A 125 11.65 40.58 -9.17
N GLU A 126 11.20 41.74 -8.72
CA GLU A 126 11.88 43.02 -8.91
C GLU A 126 12.19 43.68 -7.56
N LYS A 127 13.24 44.50 -7.49
CA LYS A 127 13.64 45.16 -6.23
C LYS A 127 12.55 46.12 -5.78
N TRP A 128 12.15 45.99 -4.52
CA TRP A 128 11.05 46.76 -3.95
C TRP A 128 11.42 47.34 -2.58
N THR A 129 10.87 48.50 -2.26
CA THR A 129 11.07 49.17 -0.97
C THR A 129 9.74 49.26 -0.24
N ALA A 130 9.71 48.79 1.00
CA ALA A 130 8.54 48.84 1.85
C ALA A 130 8.39 50.25 2.43
N HIS A 131 7.38 50.98 1.97
CA HIS A 131 7.03 52.29 2.53
C HIS A 131 6.24 52.21 3.85
N LYS A 132 5.88 50.99 4.28
CA LYS A 132 5.19 50.68 5.53
C LYS A 132 5.82 49.40 6.14
N PRO A 133 5.75 49.19 7.47
CA PRO A 133 6.21 47.96 8.09
C PRO A 133 5.56 46.73 7.43
N THR A 134 6.34 46.00 6.63
CA THR A 134 5.87 44.88 5.82
C THR A 134 6.68 43.65 6.19
N ASN A 135 6.00 42.52 6.43
CA ASN A 135 6.67 41.25 6.70
C ASN A 135 6.98 40.52 5.40
N CYS A 136 8.11 39.83 5.34
CA CYS A 136 8.44 38.93 4.26
C CYS A 136 7.45 37.76 4.21
N SER A 137 6.87 37.47 3.04
CA SER A 137 5.86 36.42 2.87
C SER A 137 6.39 35.01 3.15
N GLU A 138 7.72 34.81 3.04
CA GLU A 138 8.37 33.53 3.30
C GLU A 138 8.75 33.38 4.77
N CYS A 139 9.75 34.14 5.23
CA CYS A 139 10.25 33.97 6.58
C CYS A 139 9.42 34.70 7.63
N ASN A 140 8.39 35.48 7.27
CA ASN A 140 7.55 36.28 8.16
C ASN A 140 8.31 37.27 9.06
N SER A 141 9.58 37.54 8.74
CA SER A 141 10.39 38.55 9.42
C SER A 141 10.18 39.91 8.76
N LEU A 142 10.30 40.97 9.56
CA LEU A 142 10.13 42.33 9.08
C LEU A 142 11.15 42.67 7.97
N LEU A 143 10.68 43.35 6.93
CA LEU A 143 11.53 44.01 5.94
C LEU A 143 11.96 45.36 6.54
N TRP A 144 13.20 45.45 7.02
CA TRP A 144 13.73 46.60 7.74
C TRP A 144 14.93 47.22 7.01
N GLY A 145 15.03 48.56 7.00
CA GLY A 145 16.09 49.33 6.32
C GLY A 145 15.57 50.66 5.77
N LEU A 146 16.42 51.45 5.07
CA LEU A 146 16.03 52.75 4.49
C LEU A 146 15.69 52.69 2.99
N SER A 147 16.21 51.70 2.24
CA SER A 147 15.86 51.45 0.82
C SER A 147 16.20 50.00 0.41
N LYS A 148 15.53 49.47 -0.63
CA LYS A 148 15.78 48.13 -1.21
C LYS A 148 15.77 46.98 -0.18
N GLN A 149 14.79 46.97 0.71
CA GLN A 149 14.72 46.00 1.82
C GLN A 149 14.29 44.59 1.36
N GLY A 150 13.75 44.45 0.14
CA GLY A 150 13.32 43.17 -0.40
C GLY A 150 13.01 43.21 -1.89
N VAL A 151 12.32 42.17 -2.35
CA VAL A 151 11.83 42.01 -3.71
C VAL A 151 10.31 41.84 -3.71
N LYS A 152 9.66 42.33 -4.77
CA LYS A 152 8.22 42.15 -5.04
C LYS A 152 8.07 41.50 -6.40
N CYS A 153 7.27 40.45 -6.48
CA CYS A 153 6.96 39.82 -7.76
C CYS A 153 6.04 40.73 -8.60
N THR A 154 6.34 40.96 -9.88
CA THR A 154 5.49 41.80 -10.74
C THR A 154 4.19 41.12 -11.17
N SER A 155 4.15 39.79 -11.21
CA SER A 155 2.96 39.04 -11.61
C SER A 155 1.99 38.80 -10.46
N CYS A 156 2.48 38.40 -9.28
CA CYS A 156 1.64 38.06 -8.12
C CYS A 156 1.72 39.05 -6.95
N GLY A 157 2.65 40.02 -7.02
CA GLY A 157 2.92 40.98 -5.96
C GLY A 157 3.36 40.41 -4.62
N LYS A 158 3.74 39.13 -4.56
CA LYS A 158 4.39 38.52 -3.39
C LYS A 158 5.66 39.28 -3.02
N ILE A 159 5.80 39.61 -1.74
CA ILE A 159 6.92 40.40 -1.23
C ILE A 159 7.77 39.54 -0.30
N CYS A 160 9.07 39.47 -0.53
CA CYS A 160 10.00 38.73 0.32
C CYS A 160 11.38 39.40 0.41
N HIS A 161 12.26 38.91 1.31
CA HIS A 161 13.67 39.31 1.31
C HIS A 161 14.36 38.80 0.05
N GLU A 162 15.44 39.45 -0.39
CA GLU A 162 16.26 38.99 -1.53
C GLU A 162 16.78 37.56 -1.31
N ARG A 163 17.20 37.22 -0.08
CA ARG A 163 17.59 35.86 0.33
C ARG A 163 16.44 34.84 0.38
N CYS A 164 15.20 35.32 0.54
CA CYS A 164 14.03 34.46 0.60
C CYS A 164 13.44 34.21 -0.80
N ALA A 165 13.79 35.03 -1.79
CA ALA A 165 13.32 34.88 -3.17
C ALA A 165 13.72 33.54 -3.79
N THR A 166 14.90 33.02 -3.42
CA THR A 166 15.42 31.73 -3.89
C THR A 166 14.73 30.52 -3.26
N ILE A 167 14.08 30.70 -2.10
CA ILE A 167 13.38 29.65 -1.33
C ILE A 167 11.85 29.83 -1.46
N ALA A 168 11.41 30.87 -2.16
CA ALA A 168 9.99 31.17 -2.30
C ALA A 168 9.27 30.04 -3.05
N SER A 169 8.03 29.75 -2.65
CA SER A 169 7.19 28.74 -3.32
C SER A 169 7.24 28.93 -4.84
N GLN A 170 7.47 27.85 -5.59
CA GLN A 170 7.79 27.94 -7.02
C GLN A 170 6.63 28.44 -7.89
N GLU A 171 5.38 28.37 -7.42
CA GLU A 171 4.20 28.76 -8.19
C GLU A 171 3.86 30.26 -8.03
N CYS A 172 4.01 31.00 -9.13
CA CYS A 172 3.61 32.39 -9.27
C CYS A 172 2.16 32.50 -9.73
N PHE A 173 1.24 32.64 -8.77
CA PHE A 173 -0.17 32.87 -9.07
C PHE A 173 -0.38 34.34 -9.48
N GLN A 174 -0.69 34.62 -10.75
CA GLN A 174 -0.89 35.98 -11.25
C GLN A 174 -2.18 36.61 -10.69
N ILE A 175 -2.18 37.02 -9.42
CA ILE A 175 -3.27 37.85 -8.88
C ILE A 175 -2.65 39.03 -8.16
N HIS A 176 -2.56 40.14 -8.88
CA HIS A 176 -2.40 41.44 -8.24
C HIS A 176 -3.22 42.51 -8.96
N ASP A 177 -4.55 42.37 -8.90
CA ASP A 177 -5.48 43.46 -8.63
C ASP A 177 -6.92 42.93 -8.70
N GLN A 178 -7.75 43.28 -7.70
CA GLN A 178 -9.17 42.92 -7.61
C GLN A 178 -10.06 43.72 -8.58
N HIS A 179 -9.52 44.14 -9.74
CA HIS A 179 -10.31 44.69 -10.83
C HIS A 179 -10.76 43.56 -11.75
N SER A 180 -12.04 43.56 -12.16
CA SER A 180 -12.65 42.48 -12.95
C SER A 180 -11.85 42.13 -14.22
N SER A 181 -11.24 43.13 -14.87
CA SER A 181 -10.40 42.97 -16.05
C SER A 181 -9.13 42.13 -15.81
N SER A 182 -8.58 42.13 -14.59
CA SER A 182 -7.37 41.39 -14.24
C SER A 182 -7.67 39.92 -13.91
N LEU A 183 -8.85 39.63 -13.35
CA LEU A 183 -9.29 38.27 -13.08
C LEU A 183 -9.61 37.51 -14.37
N ASP A 184 -10.28 38.16 -15.34
CA ASP A 184 -10.59 37.55 -16.64
C ASP A 184 -9.33 37.17 -17.42
N LEU A 185 -8.31 38.03 -17.42
CA LEU A 185 -7.00 37.74 -18.03
C LEU A 185 -6.29 36.56 -17.36
N TYR A 186 -6.35 36.48 -16.03
CA TYR A 186 -5.77 35.38 -15.26
C TYR A 186 -6.46 34.04 -15.56
N LEU A 187 -7.79 34.04 -15.58
CA LEU A 187 -8.59 32.85 -15.92
C LEU A 187 -8.35 32.39 -17.35
N ALA A 188 -8.23 33.32 -18.30
CA ALA A 188 -7.87 33.02 -19.67
C ALA A 188 -6.47 32.39 -19.77
N ALA A 189 -5.48 32.89 -19.02
CA ALA A 189 -4.13 32.33 -18.98
C ALA A 189 -4.11 30.90 -18.40
N ILE A 190 -4.87 30.65 -17.31
CA ILE A 190 -5.02 29.31 -16.74
C ILE A 190 -5.68 28.37 -17.75
N SER A 191 -6.78 28.81 -18.37
CA SER A 191 -7.53 28.03 -19.35
C SER A 191 -6.64 27.64 -20.55
N GLU A 192 -5.87 28.60 -21.07
CA GLU A 192 -4.94 28.36 -22.18
C GLU A 192 -3.81 27.40 -21.78
N LYS A 193 -3.25 27.54 -20.57
CA LYS A 193 -2.24 26.61 -20.06
C LYS A 193 -2.79 25.19 -19.98
N MET A 194 -3.97 25.01 -19.38
CA MET A 194 -4.64 23.70 -19.34
C MET A 194 -4.93 23.15 -20.73
N HIS A 195 -5.33 24.00 -21.67
CA HIS A 195 -5.57 23.63 -23.07
C HIS A 195 -4.31 23.02 -23.71
N ARG A 196 -3.20 23.77 -23.65
CA ARG A 196 -1.91 23.35 -24.18
C ARG A 196 -1.36 22.09 -23.52
N THR A 197 -1.50 21.95 -22.20
CA THR A 197 -1.01 20.77 -21.48
C THR A 197 -1.65 19.48 -21.97
N VAL A 198 -2.98 19.47 -22.17
CA VAL A 198 -3.67 18.27 -22.65
C VAL A 198 -3.26 17.90 -24.08
N ILE A 199 -3.08 18.91 -24.95
CA ILE A 199 -2.63 18.70 -26.34
C ILE A 199 -1.20 18.15 -26.39
N ASN A 200 -0.31 18.70 -25.56
CA ASN A 200 1.10 18.31 -25.57
C ASN A 200 1.35 16.93 -24.92
N ASN A 201 0.53 16.55 -23.93
CA ASN A 201 0.74 15.35 -23.12
C ASN A 201 -0.31 14.24 -23.38
N THR A 202 -0.83 14.14 -24.60
CA THR A 202 -1.88 13.18 -25.00
C THR A 202 -1.58 11.73 -24.61
N ILE A 203 -0.31 11.31 -24.69
CA ILE A 203 0.12 9.96 -24.34
C ILE A 203 -0.14 9.64 -22.86
N MET A 204 0.05 10.61 -21.96
CA MET A 204 -0.23 10.43 -20.52
C MET A 204 -1.72 10.23 -20.26
N PHE A 205 -2.57 11.09 -20.84
CA PHE A 205 -4.03 10.99 -20.70
C PHE A 205 -4.54 9.66 -21.26
N LYS A 206 -4.04 9.25 -22.43
CA LYS A 206 -4.38 7.96 -23.03
C LYS A 206 -3.94 6.79 -22.14
N THR A 207 -2.71 6.79 -21.65
CA THR A 207 -2.20 5.73 -20.76
C THR A 207 -3.01 5.64 -19.47
N LEU A 208 -3.34 6.79 -18.86
CA LEU A 208 -4.17 6.85 -17.66
C LEU A 208 -5.58 6.28 -17.92
N ARG A 209 -6.21 6.66 -19.03
CA ARG A 209 -7.52 6.16 -19.46
C ARG A 209 -7.51 4.65 -19.65
N ASP A 210 -6.55 4.15 -20.41
CA ASP A 210 -6.43 2.73 -20.75
C ASP A 210 -6.18 1.88 -19.48
N ALA A 211 -5.39 2.39 -18.54
CA ALA A 211 -5.13 1.72 -17.27
C ALA A 211 -6.32 1.69 -16.29
N PHE A 212 -7.25 2.64 -16.39
CA PHE A 212 -8.48 2.68 -15.58
C PHE A 212 -9.70 2.05 -16.27
N PHE A 213 -9.52 1.49 -17.48
CA PHE A 213 -10.60 0.90 -18.29
C PHE A 213 -11.77 1.87 -18.53
N VAL A 214 -11.48 3.16 -18.70
CA VAL A 214 -12.51 4.15 -19.07
C VAL A 214 -12.93 3.90 -20.53
N VAL A 215 -14.20 3.53 -20.71
CA VAL A 215 -14.68 2.77 -21.89
C VAL A 215 -14.79 3.60 -23.16
N SER A 216 -15.08 4.90 -23.09
CA SER A 216 -15.22 5.78 -24.26
C SER A 216 -14.23 6.95 -24.24
N GLU A 217 -13.71 7.34 -25.42
CA GLU A 217 -12.93 8.58 -25.57
C GLU A 217 -13.80 9.81 -25.26
N ASP A 218 -15.08 9.78 -25.63
CA ASP A 218 -16.04 10.85 -25.36
C ASP A 218 -16.23 11.07 -23.84
N ASP A 219 -16.29 9.99 -23.06
CA ASP A 219 -16.42 10.06 -21.61
C ASP A 219 -15.18 10.71 -20.97
N ASN A 220 -14.00 10.42 -21.51
CA ASN A 220 -12.76 11.01 -21.04
C ASN A 220 -12.70 12.52 -21.33
N ASP A 221 -13.10 12.95 -22.53
CA ASP A 221 -13.13 14.36 -22.89
C ASP A 221 -14.14 15.14 -22.04
N ILE A 222 -15.31 14.55 -21.77
CA ILE A 222 -16.30 15.10 -20.84
C ILE A 222 -15.69 15.28 -19.43
N ILE A 223 -14.95 14.29 -18.93
CA ILE A 223 -14.29 14.35 -17.62
C ILE A 223 -13.20 15.45 -17.60
N ILE A 224 -12.39 15.55 -18.64
CA ILE A 224 -11.34 16.58 -18.74
C ILE A 224 -11.97 17.98 -18.72
N GLU A 225 -13.05 18.19 -19.47
CA GLU A 225 -13.77 19.47 -19.50
C GLU A 225 -14.48 19.79 -18.17
N GLU A 226 -15.04 18.78 -17.51
CA GLU A 226 -15.59 18.92 -16.15
C GLU A 226 -14.50 19.39 -15.17
N ILE A 227 -13.31 18.80 -15.24
CA ILE A 227 -12.17 19.13 -14.38
C ILE A 227 -11.62 20.52 -14.68
N ARG A 228 -11.45 20.89 -15.95
CA ARG A 228 -11.05 22.26 -16.35
C ARG A 228 -11.97 23.30 -15.75
N ARG A 229 -13.28 23.10 -15.90
CA ARG A 229 -14.31 23.98 -15.33
C ARG A 229 -14.23 24.01 -13.81
N LYS A 230 -14.01 22.87 -13.15
CA LYS A 230 -13.82 22.80 -11.70
C LYS A 230 -12.63 23.64 -11.25
N ILE A 231 -11.47 23.53 -11.90
CA ILE A 231 -10.28 24.30 -11.50
C ILE A 231 -10.51 25.81 -11.71
N LEU A 232 -11.12 26.22 -12.83
CA LEU A 232 -11.47 27.62 -13.07
C LEU A 232 -12.46 28.16 -12.02
N ASN A 233 -13.48 27.39 -11.66
CA ASN A 233 -14.45 27.77 -10.62
C ASN A 233 -13.79 27.92 -9.23
N LEU A 234 -12.86 27.01 -8.89
CA LEU A 234 -12.08 27.10 -7.65
C LEU A 234 -11.18 28.35 -7.64
N ALA A 235 -10.64 28.77 -8.79
CA ALA A 235 -9.90 30.03 -8.88
C ALA A 235 -10.78 31.28 -8.68
N GLN A 236 -12.10 31.18 -8.90
CA GLN A 236 -13.03 32.31 -8.84
C GLN A 236 -13.72 32.49 -7.48
N THR A 237 -14.25 31.42 -6.88
CA THR A 237 -15.23 31.51 -5.77
C THR A 237 -14.92 30.59 -4.60
N PHE A 238 -13.65 30.21 -4.42
CA PHE A 238 -13.27 29.28 -3.36
C PHE A 238 -13.64 29.80 -1.96
N SER A 239 -14.40 28.98 -1.23
CA SER A 239 -14.59 29.13 0.20
C SER A 239 -14.56 27.75 0.86
N ALA A 240 -13.89 27.64 1.99
CA ALA A 240 -13.80 26.41 2.74
C ALA A 240 -13.63 26.67 4.24
N VAL A 241 -14.11 25.71 5.05
CA VAL A 241 -13.74 25.63 6.46
C VAL A 241 -12.63 24.60 6.61
N VAL A 242 -11.43 25.09 6.92
CA VAL A 242 -10.24 24.27 7.17
C VAL A 242 -10.24 23.86 8.64
N LYS A 243 -10.33 22.57 8.90
CA LYS A 243 -10.17 21.99 10.24
C LYS A 243 -8.78 21.41 10.38
N VAL A 244 -8.08 21.84 11.42
CA VAL A 244 -6.74 21.40 11.78
C VAL A 244 -6.79 20.80 13.17
N LYS A 245 -6.65 19.48 13.25
CA LYS A 245 -6.58 18.75 14.50
C LYS A 245 -5.12 18.35 14.78
N VAL A 246 -4.54 18.97 15.79
CA VAL A 246 -3.17 18.72 16.25
C VAL A 246 -3.18 17.56 17.23
N ILE A 247 -2.58 16.44 16.86
CA ILE A 247 -2.67 15.18 17.62
C ILE A 247 -1.46 15.02 18.55
N ALA A 248 -0.26 14.90 17.97
CA ALA A 248 0.96 14.60 18.70
C ALA A 248 2.20 15.14 17.96
N ALA A 249 3.36 15.15 18.62
CA ALA A 249 4.64 15.37 17.97
C ALA A 249 5.70 14.44 18.57
N GLN A 250 6.70 14.05 17.79
CA GLN A 250 7.77 13.17 18.26
C GLN A 250 9.14 13.54 17.68
N GLY A 251 10.20 13.06 18.31
CA GLY A 251 11.58 13.30 17.87
C GLY A 251 12.05 14.76 17.95
N LEU A 252 11.39 15.59 18.76
CA LEU A 252 11.69 17.02 18.88
C LEU A 252 13.05 17.28 19.55
N ASN A 253 13.77 18.30 19.06
CA ASN A 253 15.01 18.80 19.68
C ASN A 253 14.75 19.68 20.93
N ALA A 254 13.95 19.17 21.87
CA ALA A 254 13.68 19.84 23.14
C ALA A 254 14.40 19.10 24.27
N THR A 255 15.19 19.84 25.06
CA THR A 255 15.90 19.35 26.25
C THR A 255 14.94 18.87 27.34
N LYS A 256 15.47 18.26 28.41
CA LYS A 256 14.71 17.88 29.62
C LYS A 256 13.82 19.03 30.10
N ASP A 257 12.63 18.69 30.62
CA ASP A 257 11.55 19.60 31.02
C ASP A 257 10.91 20.37 29.84
N LYS A 258 10.39 19.61 28.87
CA LYS A 258 9.78 20.18 27.66
C LYS A 258 8.48 20.92 28.00
N ARG A 259 8.34 22.15 27.52
CA ARG A 259 7.10 22.95 27.57
C ARG A 259 6.61 23.24 26.15
N VAL A 260 6.10 22.23 25.47
CA VAL A 260 5.84 22.30 24.04
C VAL A 260 4.41 22.76 23.76
N TYR A 261 4.23 23.68 22.81
CA TYR A 261 2.92 23.97 22.24
C TYR A 261 3.00 24.15 20.72
N VAL A 262 1.86 24.06 20.05
CA VAL A 262 1.74 24.21 18.60
C VAL A 262 0.91 25.45 18.31
N SER A 263 1.38 26.30 17.40
CA SER A 263 0.59 27.40 16.85
C SER A 263 0.21 27.11 15.41
N VAL A 264 -1.08 27.20 15.09
CA VAL A 264 -1.64 27.02 13.75
C VAL A 264 -2.10 28.39 13.23
N ALA A 265 -1.68 28.76 12.03
CA ALA A 265 -2.12 29.97 11.35
C ALA A 265 -2.61 29.65 9.94
N VAL A 266 -3.76 30.24 9.56
CA VAL A 266 -4.34 30.20 8.22
C VAL A 266 -4.78 31.63 7.91
N GLY A 267 -4.15 32.27 6.92
CA GLY A 267 -4.32 33.70 6.68
C GLY A 267 -3.98 34.54 7.90
N GLN A 268 -4.90 35.43 8.27
CA GLN A 268 -4.73 36.32 9.43
C GLN A 268 -5.11 35.66 10.76
N SER A 269 -5.79 34.51 10.72
CA SER A 269 -6.27 33.83 11.92
C SER A 269 -5.19 32.92 12.49
N ARG A 270 -4.90 33.08 13.79
CA ARG A 270 -3.89 32.29 14.50
C ARG A 270 -4.47 31.73 15.79
N LYS A 271 -4.31 30.42 16.00
CA LYS A 271 -4.72 29.69 17.22
C LYS A 271 -3.52 28.90 17.75
N ARG A 272 -3.55 28.52 19.03
CA ARG A 272 -2.50 27.67 19.64
C ARG A 272 -3.11 26.61 20.54
N THR A 273 -2.41 25.48 20.67
CA THR A 273 -2.72 24.43 21.63
C THR A 273 -2.34 24.83 23.05
N LYS A 274 -2.81 24.05 24.02
CA LYS A 274 -2.30 24.09 25.40
C LYS A 274 -0.82 23.66 25.43
N THR A 275 -0.08 24.17 26.40
CA THR A 275 1.31 23.75 26.61
C THR A 275 1.35 22.36 27.24
N PHE A 276 1.98 21.41 26.56
CA PHE A 276 2.36 20.11 27.10
C PHE A 276 3.61 20.28 28.00
N LYS A 277 3.60 19.68 29.19
CA LYS A 277 4.71 19.73 30.14
C LYS A 277 5.21 18.33 30.46
N GLY A 278 6.51 18.10 30.31
CA GLY A 278 7.18 16.85 30.68
C GLY A 278 8.05 16.25 29.57
N ASP A 279 8.70 15.13 29.87
CA ASP A 279 9.72 14.54 29.00
C ASP A 279 9.16 13.56 27.94
N GLY A 280 7.90 13.16 28.08
CA GLY A 280 7.21 12.23 27.19
C GLY A 280 6.96 12.77 25.77
N ILE A 281 6.26 11.96 24.95
CA ILE A 281 5.80 12.36 23.62
C ILE A 281 4.64 13.36 23.79
N PRO A 282 4.76 14.62 23.31
CA PRO A 282 3.68 15.58 23.40
C PRO A 282 2.40 15.09 22.69
N TYR A 283 1.28 15.15 23.40
CA TYR A 283 -0.06 14.78 22.91
C TYR A 283 -1.07 15.86 23.27
N TRP A 284 -1.78 16.40 22.28
CA TRP A 284 -2.74 17.49 22.45
C TRP A 284 -4.17 17.06 22.11
N ASN A 285 -4.36 16.43 20.95
CA ASN A 285 -5.68 16.07 20.41
C ASN A 285 -6.66 17.26 20.39
N GLU A 286 -6.18 18.44 19.97
CA GLU A 286 -6.93 19.69 19.92
C GLU A 286 -7.29 20.04 18.47
N GLU A 287 -8.54 20.45 18.22
CA GLU A 287 -9.04 20.82 16.89
C GLU A 287 -9.34 22.32 16.76
N PHE A 288 -8.94 22.90 15.63
CA PHE A 288 -9.14 24.30 15.29
C PHE A 288 -9.80 24.43 13.91
N SER A 289 -10.84 25.25 13.82
CA SER A 289 -11.47 25.61 12.54
C SER A 289 -11.03 26.99 12.07
N PHE A 290 -10.80 27.14 10.77
CA PHE A 290 -10.43 28.39 10.11
C PHE A 290 -11.28 28.59 8.86
N GLU A 291 -11.83 29.78 8.69
CA GLU A 291 -12.47 30.18 7.43
C GLU A 291 -11.38 30.56 6.44
N CYS A 292 -11.46 30.01 5.23
CA CYS A 292 -10.50 30.22 4.17
C CYS A 292 -11.21 30.58 2.87
N TYR A 293 -10.78 31.68 2.24
CA TYR A 293 -11.33 32.18 0.97
C TYR A 293 -10.31 32.14 -0.17
N ASN A 294 -9.16 31.51 0.08
CA ASN A 294 -8.08 31.38 -0.90
C ASN A 294 -7.59 29.93 -0.93
N TYR A 295 -7.76 29.25 -2.06
CA TYR A 295 -7.39 27.85 -2.22
C TYR A 295 -5.87 27.60 -2.09
N HIS A 296 -5.06 28.65 -2.28
CA HIS A 296 -3.61 28.62 -2.15
C HIS A 296 -3.11 29.09 -0.78
N GLU A 297 -4.01 29.40 0.16
CA GLU A 297 -3.62 29.88 1.48
C GLU A 297 -2.76 28.83 2.21
N PRO A 298 -1.60 29.21 2.77
CA PRO A 298 -0.76 28.30 3.54
C PRO A 298 -1.33 28.08 4.96
N ILE A 299 -1.48 26.81 5.33
CA ILE A 299 -1.69 26.34 6.70
C ILE A 299 -0.30 26.22 7.35
N GLN A 300 0.02 27.15 8.23
CA GLN A 300 1.30 27.19 8.95
C GLN A 300 1.16 26.54 10.31
N ILE A 301 1.85 25.42 10.53
CA ILE A 301 1.85 24.67 11.78
C ILE A 301 3.25 24.78 12.39
N ARG A 302 3.38 25.48 13.52
CA ARG A 302 4.69 25.76 14.14
C ARG A 302 4.75 25.18 15.55
N VAL A 303 5.85 24.49 15.85
CA VAL A 303 6.11 23.87 17.15
C VAL A 303 7.11 24.73 17.92
N TRP A 304 6.78 25.01 19.18
CA TRP A 304 7.54 25.91 20.05
C TRP A 304 7.82 25.25 21.39
N ASN A 305 8.95 25.58 22.00
CA ASN A 305 9.23 25.34 23.41
C ASN A 305 9.10 26.65 24.19
N GLU A 306 8.09 26.71 25.05
CA GLU A 306 7.78 27.86 25.91
C GLU A 306 8.85 27.98 27.00
N ARG A 307 9.52 29.15 27.08
CA ARG A 307 10.53 29.37 28.12
C ARG A 307 9.88 29.71 29.45
N ASP A 308 10.29 29.03 30.51
CA ASP A 308 9.90 29.38 31.88
C ASP A 308 10.96 30.27 32.51
N THR A 309 10.73 31.58 32.58
CA THR A 309 11.51 32.42 33.48
C THR A 309 10.57 33.27 34.32
N ALA A 310 10.76 33.23 35.65
CA ALA A 310 10.17 34.19 36.58
C ALA A 310 10.50 35.66 36.20
N PHE A 311 11.60 35.87 35.45
CA PHE A 311 11.97 37.13 34.82
C PHE A 311 11.15 37.49 33.57
N ALA A 312 10.56 36.55 32.82
CA ALA A 312 9.70 36.85 31.67
C ALA A 312 8.38 37.52 32.08
N MET A 313 7.86 37.24 33.28
CA MET A 313 6.68 37.92 33.83
C MET A 313 6.97 39.38 34.22
N VAL A 314 8.17 39.69 34.71
CA VAL A 314 8.58 41.04 35.14
C VAL A 314 9.12 41.87 33.97
N LYS A 315 9.77 41.25 32.98
CA LYS A 315 10.41 41.92 31.83
C LYS A 315 9.55 41.93 30.55
N HIS A 316 8.30 41.44 30.61
CA HIS A 316 7.35 41.40 29.49
C HIS A 316 7.07 42.80 28.86
N LYS A 317 7.45 43.88 29.54
CA LYS A 317 7.37 45.26 29.03
C LYS A 317 8.64 45.78 28.33
N LEU A 318 9.81 45.13 28.45
CA LEU A 318 11.09 45.73 28.02
C LEU A 318 11.95 44.88 27.08
N THR A 319 11.94 43.55 27.15
CA THR A 319 12.63 42.71 26.13
C THR A 319 11.89 41.40 25.96
N LYS A 320 11.05 41.28 24.92
CA LYS A 320 10.36 40.05 24.55
C LYS A 320 11.36 39.07 23.95
N GLU A 321 12.04 38.29 24.78
CA GLU A 321 12.81 37.16 24.27
C GLU A 321 11.82 36.12 23.70
N PRO A 322 11.95 35.73 22.43
CA PRO A 322 10.99 34.83 21.79
C PRO A 322 11.12 33.39 22.30
N ASP A 323 10.00 32.67 22.36
CA ASP A 323 9.97 31.21 22.61
C ASP A 323 10.88 30.46 21.62
N VAL A 324 11.40 29.30 22.04
CA VAL A 324 12.35 28.53 21.20
C VAL A 324 11.60 27.83 20.09
N PHE A 325 11.97 28.12 18.85
CA PHE A 325 11.44 27.47 17.67
C PHE A 325 11.97 26.02 17.58
N LEU A 326 11.07 25.04 17.48
CA LEU A 326 11.43 23.62 17.36
C LEU A 326 11.26 23.08 15.93
N GLY A 327 10.45 23.74 15.10
CA GLY A 327 10.20 23.36 13.72
C GLY A 327 8.87 23.87 13.19
N GLU A 328 8.70 23.86 11.88
CA GLU A 328 7.41 24.16 11.25
C GLU A 328 7.06 23.19 10.12
N LYS A 329 5.78 23.12 9.81
CA LYS A 329 5.28 22.55 8.57
C LYS A 329 4.32 23.55 7.93
N VAL A 330 4.49 23.78 6.64
CA VAL A 330 3.59 24.62 5.84
C VAL A 330 2.90 23.74 4.80
N ILE A 331 1.57 23.78 4.75
CA ILE A 331 0.74 22.95 3.85
C ILE A 331 -0.28 23.87 3.17
N GLU A 332 -0.32 23.86 1.86
CA GLU A 332 -1.32 24.65 1.12
C GLU A 332 -2.72 24.02 1.25
N VAL A 333 -3.77 24.84 1.34
CA VAL A 333 -5.16 24.37 1.46
C VAL A 333 -5.55 23.40 0.34
N ARG A 334 -5.06 23.60 -0.88
CA ARG A 334 -5.28 22.67 -2.01
C ARG A 334 -4.76 21.25 -1.83
N ARG A 335 -3.84 21.04 -0.90
CA ARG A 335 -3.28 19.70 -0.58
C ARG A 335 -4.04 19.02 0.56
N VAL A 336 -5.13 19.63 1.03
CA VAL A 336 -5.98 19.06 2.07
C VAL A 336 -7.04 18.16 1.43
N GLY A 337 -6.95 16.86 1.70
CA GLY A 337 -7.88 15.85 1.21
C GLY A 337 -8.95 15.49 2.23
N ALA A 338 -9.42 14.24 2.15
CA ALA A 338 -10.29 13.69 3.19
C ALA A 338 -9.55 13.62 4.54
N PRO A 339 -10.28 13.75 5.67
CA PRO A 339 -9.67 13.69 7.00
C PRO A 339 -8.83 12.42 7.19
N ARG A 340 -7.55 12.59 7.52
CA ARG A 340 -6.62 11.50 7.87
C ARG A 340 -5.56 12.02 8.82
N ASP A 341 -5.18 11.17 9.76
CA ASP A 341 -4.03 11.41 10.63
C ASP A 341 -2.76 11.20 9.81
N VAL A 342 -2.02 12.28 9.59
CA VAL A 342 -0.81 12.28 8.76
C VAL A 342 0.34 12.83 9.59
N TRP A 343 1.46 12.13 9.55
CA TRP A 343 2.73 12.58 10.10
C TRP A 343 3.44 13.45 9.07
N TYR A 344 3.76 14.67 9.48
CA TYR A 344 4.56 15.60 8.69
C TYR A 344 5.92 15.81 9.34
N LYS A 345 6.98 15.67 8.54
CA LYS A 345 8.33 16.02 8.97
C LYS A 345 8.43 17.53 9.20
N LEU A 346 9.05 17.95 10.30
CA LEU A 346 9.26 19.37 10.59
C LEU A 346 10.45 19.92 9.80
N GLU A 347 10.28 21.14 9.30
CA GLU A 347 11.22 21.86 8.45
C GLU A 347 11.79 23.10 9.17
N ARG A 348 12.94 23.56 8.68
CA ARG A 348 13.65 24.74 9.19
C ARG A 348 13.04 26.01 8.59
N ARG A 349 12.81 27.03 9.44
CA ARG A 349 12.37 28.36 8.99
C ARG A 349 13.51 29.23 8.44
N THR A 350 14.72 29.04 8.98
CA THR A 350 15.94 29.75 8.61
C THR A 350 17.12 28.77 8.61
N THR A 351 18.21 29.13 7.92
CA THR A 351 19.45 28.34 7.87
C THR A 351 20.01 28.00 9.26
N ASP A 352 19.76 28.88 10.23
CA ASP A 352 20.30 28.77 11.59
C ASP A 352 19.41 27.95 12.54
N SER A 353 18.22 27.55 12.10
CA SER A 353 17.28 26.78 12.93
C SER A 353 17.67 25.30 12.98
N GLN A 354 17.97 24.77 14.16
CA GLN A 354 18.14 23.33 14.38
C GLN A 354 16.78 22.67 14.62
N VAL A 355 16.24 22.05 13.58
CA VAL A 355 14.93 21.38 13.61
C VAL A 355 15.11 19.87 13.58
N SER A 356 14.31 19.18 14.38
CA SER A 356 14.21 17.72 14.38
C SER A 356 12.80 17.28 14.78
N GLY A 357 12.43 16.08 14.35
CA GLY A 357 11.15 15.46 14.68
C GLY A 357 10.05 15.65 13.62
N SER A 358 8.87 15.15 13.98
CA SER A 358 7.68 15.09 13.14
C SER A 358 6.44 15.44 13.96
N ILE A 359 5.40 15.96 13.31
CA ILE A 359 4.12 16.31 13.92
C ILE A 359 2.98 15.52 13.27
N ASN A 360 2.09 14.95 14.08
CA ASN A 360 0.90 14.26 13.64
C ASN A 360 -0.29 15.24 13.65
N VAL A 361 -0.86 15.45 12.47
CA VAL A 361 -1.96 16.39 12.24
C VAL A 361 -3.01 15.71 11.38
N ASN A 362 -4.28 15.94 11.72
CA ASN A 362 -5.40 15.63 10.84
C ASN A 362 -5.92 16.92 10.22
N LEU A 363 -5.82 17.00 8.90
CA LEU A 363 -6.29 18.12 8.09
C LEU A 363 -7.53 17.70 7.33
N SER A 364 -8.54 18.56 7.35
CA SER A 364 -9.69 18.44 6.45
C SER A 364 -10.18 19.80 6.01
N ALA A 365 -10.62 19.89 4.76
CA ALA A 365 -11.21 21.09 4.19
C ALA A 365 -12.63 20.73 3.78
N ILE A 366 -13.60 21.45 4.35
CA ILE A 366 -15.00 21.34 3.96
C ILE A 366 -15.23 22.43 2.92
N VAL A 367 -15.17 22.06 1.64
CA VAL A 367 -15.51 22.91 0.51
C VAL A 367 -16.98 22.67 0.16
N GLU A 368 -17.74 23.74 -0.10
CA GLU A 368 -19.11 23.60 -0.57
C GLU A 368 -19.14 22.75 -1.85
N ASN A 369 -19.90 21.65 -1.82
CA ASN A 369 -20.07 20.69 -2.92
C ASN A 369 -18.85 19.81 -3.32
N ASP A 370 -17.72 19.80 -2.59
CA ASP A 370 -16.65 18.80 -2.81
C ASP A 370 -16.75 17.66 -1.78
N ILE A 371 -17.04 16.46 -2.26
CA ILE A 371 -17.01 15.24 -1.43
C ILE A 371 -15.62 14.63 -1.55
N THR A 372 -14.81 14.76 -0.51
CA THR A 372 -13.53 14.05 -0.42
C THR A 372 -13.78 12.62 0.05
N ILE A 373 -13.80 11.67 -0.89
CA ILE A 373 -14.14 10.26 -0.61
C ILE A 373 -13.02 9.54 0.15
N ALA A 374 -11.76 9.85 -0.16
CA ALA A 374 -10.60 9.16 0.42
C ALA A 374 -9.39 10.10 0.58
N PRO A 375 -8.49 9.85 1.55
CA PRO A 375 -7.21 10.54 1.69
C PRO A 375 -6.29 10.34 0.47
N PHE A 376 -5.40 11.31 0.20
CA PHE A 376 -4.54 11.26 -0.99
C PHE A 376 -3.55 10.09 -1.01
N HIS A 377 -3.05 9.65 0.14
CA HIS A 377 -2.23 8.44 0.26
C HIS A 377 -2.98 7.19 -0.24
N ASP A 378 -4.28 7.06 0.08
CA ASP A 378 -5.10 5.92 -0.38
C ASP A 378 -5.41 6.02 -1.87
N GLN A 379 -5.67 7.23 -2.36
CA GLN A 379 -5.82 7.48 -3.80
C GLN A 379 -4.53 7.16 -4.58
N TYR A 380 -3.37 7.53 -4.03
CA TYR A 380 -2.07 7.22 -4.62
C TYR A 380 -1.81 5.72 -4.67
N MET A 381 -2.10 4.99 -3.59
CA MET A 381 -1.98 3.52 -3.60
C MET A 381 -2.80 2.91 -4.73
N ARG A 382 -4.04 3.38 -4.92
CA ARG A 382 -4.92 2.88 -5.97
C ARG A 382 -4.41 3.25 -7.37
N LEU A 383 -3.97 4.49 -7.56
CA LEU A 383 -3.37 4.94 -8.83
C LEU A 383 -2.14 4.11 -9.18
N HIS A 384 -1.21 3.96 -8.24
CA HIS A 384 0.02 3.19 -8.44
C HIS A 384 -0.31 1.72 -8.74
N GLU A 385 -1.24 1.11 -8.02
CA GLU A 385 -1.70 -0.26 -8.32
C GLU A 385 -2.25 -0.38 -9.74
N GLN A 386 -3.14 0.51 -10.17
CA GLN A 386 -3.71 0.47 -11.52
C GLN A 386 -2.65 0.64 -12.60
N MET A 387 -1.74 1.61 -12.44
CA MET A 387 -0.62 1.78 -13.36
C MET A 387 0.27 0.53 -13.39
N PHE A 388 0.62 -0.01 -12.22
CA PHE A 388 1.49 -1.19 -12.11
C PHE A 388 0.88 -2.40 -12.82
N VAL A 389 -0.41 -2.69 -12.59
CA VAL A 389 -1.14 -3.78 -13.23
C VAL A 389 -1.23 -3.55 -14.75
N HIS A 390 -1.52 -2.33 -15.18
CA HIS A 390 -1.58 -2.00 -16.61
C HIS A 390 -0.22 -2.22 -17.29
N MET A 391 0.86 -1.67 -16.74
CA MET A 391 2.19 -1.76 -17.34
C MET A 391 2.75 -3.19 -17.34
N HIS A 392 2.69 -3.88 -16.20
CA HIS A 392 3.40 -5.16 -16.04
C HIS A 392 2.54 -6.39 -16.33
N LEU A 393 1.24 -6.37 -16.01
CA LEU A 393 0.37 -7.54 -16.18
C LEU A 393 -0.48 -7.48 -17.45
N THR A 394 -0.82 -6.28 -17.93
CA THR A 394 -1.64 -6.12 -19.16
C THR A 394 -0.77 -5.89 -20.38
N GLN A 395 0.20 -4.98 -20.29
CA GLN A 395 1.14 -4.68 -21.37
C GLN A 395 2.41 -5.56 -21.35
N SER A 396 2.59 -6.39 -20.32
CA SER A 396 3.76 -7.26 -20.16
C SER A 396 5.11 -6.52 -20.19
N SER A 397 5.14 -5.26 -19.74
CA SER A 397 6.39 -4.50 -19.61
C SER A 397 7.26 -5.14 -18.52
N PRO A 398 8.58 -5.28 -18.73
CA PRO A 398 9.46 -5.80 -17.70
C PRO A 398 9.54 -4.86 -16.49
N LEU A 399 9.80 -5.42 -15.31
CA LEU A 399 10.14 -4.61 -14.13
C LEU A 399 11.40 -3.80 -14.41
N LEU A 400 11.43 -2.56 -13.91
CA LEU A 400 12.64 -1.74 -14.00
C LEU A 400 13.70 -2.25 -13.02
N PRO A 401 14.96 -2.40 -13.46
CA PRO A 401 16.02 -2.78 -12.56
C PRO A 401 16.28 -1.66 -11.54
N ILE A 402 16.37 -2.04 -10.27
CA ILE A 402 16.75 -1.14 -9.18
C ILE A 402 18.20 -1.41 -8.82
N SER A 403 19.04 -0.38 -8.81
CA SER A 403 20.43 -0.50 -8.40
C SER A 403 20.54 -0.88 -6.92
N PRO A 404 21.43 -1.83 -6.54
CA PRO A 404 21.67 -2.16 -5.14
C PRO A 404 22.32 -1.01 -4.37
N GLU A 405 23.12 -0.19 -5.06
CA GLU A 405 23.75 1.00 -4.50
C GLU A 405 23.08 2.27 -5.05
N PRO A 406 22.62 3.18 -4.19
CA PRO A 406 22.12 4.46 -4.62
C PRO A 406 23.27 5.25 -5.26
N ASN A 407 23.04 5.81 -6.45
CA ASN A 407 24.04 6.60 -7.17
C ASN A 407 24.51 7.77 -6.29
N LYS A 408 25.82 7.85 -6.04
CA LYS A 408 26.43 8.94 -5.26
C LYS A 408 26.30 10.32 -5.92
N GLU A 409 26.06 10.34 -7.23
CA GLU A 409 25.82 11.60 -7.97
C GLU A 409 24.42 12.20 -7.68
N ASP A 410 23.49 11.39 -7.14
CA ASP A 410 22.15 11.80 -6.69
C ASP A 410 22.11 12.04 -5.15
N GLU A 411 23.26 12.32 -4.52
CA GLU A 411 23.38 12.66 -3.10
C GLU A 411 22.63 13.98 -2.78
N GLY A 412 21.32 13.89 -2.49
CA GLY A 412 20.48 15.00 -2.05
C GLY A 412 19.03 14.62 -1.76
N GLU A 413 18.21 15.61 -1.41
CA GLU A 413 16.75 15.47 -1.15
C GLU A 413 15.93 14.98 -2.38
N ASN A 414 16.59 14.74 -3.53
CA ASN A 414 16.03 14.45 -4.83
C ASN A 414 16.42 13.07 -5.41
N TYR A 415 16.79 12.09 -4.58
CA TYR A 415 16.94 10.69 -5.05
C TYR A 415 15.60 10.18 -5.61
N LYS A 416 15.45 10.22 -6.94
CA LYS A 416 14.22 9.83 -7.65
C LYS A 416 14.34 8.41 -8.17
N LEU A 417 14.03 7.46 -7.29
CA LEU A 417 13.87 6.07 -7.70
C LEU A 417 12.68 5.95 -8.67
N LYS A 418 12.92 5.36 -9.84
CA LYS A 418 11.87 5.07 -10.83
C LYS A 418 11.31 3.67 -10.60
N PHE A 419 9.99 3.57 -10.57
CA PHE A 419 9.24 2.35 -10.30
C PHE A 419 8.61 1.77 -11.56
N LEU A 420 8.16 2.64 -12.47
CA LEU A 420 7.40 2.29 -13.66
C LEU A 420 8.09 2.85 -14.92
N PRO A 421 7.74 2.34 -16.12
CA PRO A 421 8.20 2.94 -17.36
C PRO A 421 7.81 4.43 -17.47
N GLN A 422 8.56 5.20 -18.26
CA GLN A 422 8.59 6.65 -18.22
C GLN A 422 7.21 7.34 -18.13
N VAL A 423 6.29 7.04 -19.04
CA VAL A 423 4.96 7.70 -19.06
C VAL A 423 4.16 7.42 -17.78
N ALA A 424 4.13 6.17 -17.34
CA ALA A 424 3.42 5.79 -16.11
C ALA A 424 4.10 6.36 -14.86
N GLN A 425 5.43 6.48 -14.87
CA GLN A 425 6.20 7.11 -13.81
C GLN A 425 5.88 8.60 -13.68
N GLU A 426 5.83 9.32 -14.79
CA GLU A 426 5.48 10.75 -14.82
C GLU A 426 4.04 10.98 -14.30
N ILE A 427 3.09 10.11 -14.62
CA ILE A 427 1.71 10.17 -14.08
C ILE A 427 1.69 10.06 -12.55
N ILE A 428 2.36 9.05 -11.98
CA ILE A 428 2.41 8.89 -10.53
C ILE A 428 3.25 9.97 -9.84
N ASP A 429 4.26 10.53 -10.53
CA ASP A 429 5.08 11.63 -10.04
C ASP A 429 4.28 12.93 -9.95
N GLU A 430 3.51 13.29 -10.97
CA GLU A 430 2.63 14.48 -10.93
C GLU A 430 1.59 14.38 -9.83
N PHE A 431 0.97 13.20 -9.68
CA PHE A 431 0.02 12.97 -8.59
C PHE A 431 0.70 13.14 -7.22
N ALA A 432 1.86 12.49 -7.03
CA ALA A 432 2.58 12.56 -5.77
C ALA A 432 3.05 13.98 -5.46
N LEU A 433 3.51 14.73 -6.45
CA LEU A 433 3.97 16.11 -6.29
C LEU A 433 2.82 17.04 -5.92
N ARG A 434 1.70 16.97 -6.66
CA ARG A 434 0.52 17.83 -6.43
C ARG A 434 -0.11 17.59 -5.06
N TYR A 435 -0.22 16.33 -4.64
CA TYR A 435 -0.89 15.95 -3.40
C TYR A 435 0.08 15.63 -2.24
N ALA A 436 1.36 15.97 -2.40
CA ALA A 436 2.41 15.83 -1.38
C ALA A 436 2.56 14.42 -0.77
N VAL A 437 2.57 13.39 -1.62
CA VAL A 437 2.86 12.00 -1.21
C VAL A 437 4.37 11.79 -1.12
N GLU A 438 4.87 11.37 0.04
CA GLU A 438 6.31 11.33 0.32
C GLU A 438 7.04 10.19 -0.42
N PRO A 439 8.29 10.37 -0.87
CA PRO A 439 9.05 9.34 -1.58
C PRO A 439 9.12 7.98 -0.89
N ILE A 440 9.34 7.95 0.42
CA ILE A 440 9.39 6.70 1.20
C ILE A 440 8.05 5.96 1.19
N PHE A 441 6.94 6.69 1.31
CA PHE A 441 5.60 6.10 1.20
C PHE A 441 5.44 5.43 -0.17
N ARG A 442 5.87 6.09 -1.24
CA ARG A 442 5.81 5.58 -2.61
C ARG A 442 6.61 4.29 -2.79
N MET A 443 7.81 4.21 -2.19
CA MET A 443 8.63 2.99 -2.19
C MET A 443 7.94 1.84 -1.45
N MET A 444 7.35 2.09 -0.28
CA MET A 444 6.63 1.06 0.48
C MET A 444 5.39 0.56 -0.26
N VAL A 445 4.67 1.47 -0.95
CA VAL A 445 3.54 1.11 -1.83
C VAL A 445 4.00 0.24 -3.00
N HIS A 446 5.10 0.61 -3.67
CA HIS A 446 5.64 -0.21 -4.75
C HIS A 446 6.08 -1.59 -4.25
N TYR A 447 6.73 -1.65 -3.08
CA TYR A 447 7.10 -2.90 -2.43
C TYR A 447 5.88 -3.78 -2.13
N GLN A 448 4.79 -3.19 -1.63
CA GLN A 448 3.52 -3.91 -1.43
C GLN A 448 2.97 -4.51 -2.73
N LEU A 449 3.08 -3.80 -3.85
CA LEU A 449 2.65 -4.31 -5.15
C LEU A 449 3.52 -5.47 -5.63
N LEU A 450 4.84 -5.37 -5.47
CA LEU A 450 5.77 -6.46 -5.76
C LEU A 450 5.42 -7.70 -4.91
N VAL A 451 5.25 -7.55 -3.59
CA VAL A 451 4.82 -8.66 -2.71
C VAL A 451 3.50 -9.26 -3.18
N LYS A 452 2.54 -8.44 -3.63
CA LYS A 452 1.24 -8.91 -4.09
C LYS A 452 1.30 -9.71 -5.40
N TYR A 453 2.20 -9.36 -6.32
CA TYR A 453 2.21 -9.89 -7.68
C TYR A 453 3.49 -10.67 -8.07
N HIS A 454 4.43 -10.88 -7.15
CA HIS A 454 5.75 -11.44 -7.45
C HIS A 454 5.72 -12.78 -8.21
N HIS A 455 4.77 -13.68 -7.94
CA HIS A 455 4.67 -14.96 -8.67
C HIS A 455 4.33 -14.80 -10.16
N SER A 456 3.76 -13.66 -10.56
CA SER A 456 3.39 -13.35 -11.95
C SER A 456 4.43 -12.48 -12.66
N LEU A 457 5.55 -12.16 -12.01
CA LEU A 457 6.52 -11.19 -12.47
C LEU A 457 7.94 -11.78 -12.49
N ASN A 458 8.66 -11.54 -13.58
CA ASN A 458 10.07 -11.94 -13.68
C ASN A 458 10.95 -10.99 -12.86
N SER A 459 11.98 -11.53 -12.20
CA SER A 459 12.97 -10.77 -11.40
C SER A 459 12.39 -9.97 -10.23
N ALA A 460 11.15 -10.24 -9.81
CA ALA A 460 10.50 -9.52 -8.72
C ALA A 460 11.27 -9.65 -7.39
N LEU A 461 11.88 -10.81 -7.13
CA LEU A 461 12.64 -11.07 -5.91
C LEU A 461 13.87 -10.14 -5.79
N LEU A 462 14.67 -10.05 -6.84
CA LEU A 462 15.80 -9.14 -6.92
C LEU A 462 15.39 -7.67 -6.78
N VAL A 463 14.31 -7.25 -7.46
CA VAL A 463 13.80 -5.88 -7.37
C VAL A 463 13.33 -5.58 -5.93
N MET A 464 12.66 -6.52 -5.26
CA MET A 464 12.27 -6.39 -3.86
C MET A 464 13.48 -6.25 -2.92
N GLU A 465 14.52 -7.06 -3.13
CA GLU A 465 15.75 -7.00 -2.34
C GLU A 465 16.41 -5.62 -2.44
N ASN A 466 16.64 -5.15 -3.66
CA ASN A 466 17.27 -3.85 -3.90
C ASN A 466 16.37 -2.69 -3.43
N LEU A 467 15.05 -2.81 -3.53
CA LEU A 467 14.13 -1.80 -3.02
C LEU A 467 14.20 -1.69 -1.49
N LEU A 468 14.33 -2.79 -0.74
CA LEU A 468 14.53 -2.76 0.71
C LEU A 468 15.84 -2.09 1.11
N ARG A 469 16.93 -2.36 0.36
CA ARG A 469 18.22 -1.68 0.58
C ARG A 469 18.11 -0.18 0.37
N ASN A 470 17.48 0.24 -0.72
CA ASN A 470 17.25 1.66 -1.01
C ASN A 470 16.34 2.32 0.02
N LEU A 471 15.29 1.63 0.47
CA LEU A 471 14.38 2.12 1.50
C LEU A 471 15.14 2.39 2.80
N ARG A 472 15.97 1.43 3.21
CA ARG A 472 16.82 1.57 4.40
C ARG A 472 17.82 2.71 4.25
N TYR A 473 18.46 2.82 3.09
CA TYR A 473 19.41 3.90 2.82
C TYR A 473 18.73 5.28 2.89
N GLN A 474 17.57 5.44 2.24
CA GLN A 474 16.82 6.69 2.28
C GLN A 474 16.36 7.05 3.69
N MET A 475 15.98 6.05 4.49
CA MET A 475 15.70 6.29 5.91
C MET A 475 16.93 6.75 6.66
N PHE A 476 18.08 6.10 6.44
CA PHE A 476 19.34 6.49 7.05
C PHE A 476 19.72 7.94 6.71
N THR A 477 19.56 8.36 5.46
CA THR A 477 19.86 9.74 5.04
C THR A 477 18.89 10.75 5.67
N LEU A 478 17.59 10.45 5.72
CA LEU A 478 16.60 11.33 6.37
C LEU A 478 16.87 11.51 7.87
N VAL A 479 17.31 10.44 8.56
CA VAL A 479 17.61 10.53 10.00
C VAL A 479 19.01 11.06 10.29
N ALA A 480 19.89 11.15 9.30
CA ALA A 480 21.24 11.68 9.49
C ALA A 480 21.21 13.13 9.99
N ALA A 481 20.31 13.96 9.44
CA ALA A 481 20.10 15.34 9.88
C ALA A 481 19.60 15.41 11.33
N ASP A 482 18.64 14.55 11.71
CA ASP A 482 18.16 14.45 13.08
C ASP A 482 19.26 13.96 14.04
N ASN A 483 20.10 13.02 13.60
CA ASN A 483 21.20 12.48 14.38
C ASN A 483 22.28 13.52 14.64
N ALA A 484 22.60 14.36 13.66
CA ALA A 484 23.52 15.48 13.82
C ALA A 484 23.05 16.48 14.89
N VAL A 485 21.73 16.59 15.10
CA VAL A 485 21.13 17.49 16.09
C VAL A 485 20.98 16.83 17.46
N ARG A 486 20.50 15.58 17.51
CA ARG A 486 20.07 14.91 18.75
C ARG A 486 21.08 13.89 19.32
N ALA A 487 22.04 13.42 18.51
CA ALA A 487 23.05 12.42 18.87
C ALA A 487 22.48 11.13 19.53
N VAL A 488 21.35 10.62 19.00
CA VAL A 488 20.61 9.47 19.56
C VAL A 488 21.02 8.13 18.92
N GLY A 489 21.77 8.16 17.82
CA GLY A 489 22.17 6.99 17.04
C GLY A 489 21.17 6.66 15.93
N ALA A 490 21.69 6.21 14.78
CA ALA A 490 20.89 6.04 13.56
C ALA A 490 19.78 4.99 13.68
N THR A 491 20.03 3.85 14.33
CA THR A 491 19.06 2.76 14.49
C THR A 491 17.79 3.22 15.20
N ARG A 492 17.94 3.85 16.37
CA ARG A 492 16.80 4.37 17.14
C ARG A 492 16.04 5.45 16.40
N LEU A 493 16.74 6.31 15.64
CA LEU A 493 16.08 7.33 14.83
C LEU A 493 15.31 6.73 13.64
N MET A 494 15.80 5.63 13.05
CA MET A 494 15.06 4.90 12.01
C MET A 494 13.78 4.26 12.58
N GLU A 495 13.84 3.71 13.81
CA GLU A 495 12.66 3.22 14.51
C GLU A 495 11.64 4.34 14.75
N GLU A 496 12.09 5.47 15.32
CA GLU A 496 11.24 6.65 15.53
C GLU A 496 10.65 7.16 14.21
N TYR A 497 11.43 7.14 13.12
CA TYR A 497 10.95 7.52 11.80
C TYR A 497 9.83 6.59 11.33
N PHE A 498 10.01 5.27 11.45
CA PHE A 498 9.00 4.26 11.10
C PHE A 498 7.71 4.42 11.88
N ASP A 499 7.79 4.77 13.16
CA ASP A 499 6.62 5.07 14.00
C ASP A 499 5.83 6.29 13.49
N SER A 500 6.52 7.25 12.83
CA SER A 500 5.91 8.38 12.11
C SER A 500 5.72 8.15 10.61
N SER A 501 5.81 6.93 10.10
CA SER A 501 5.54 6.67 8.67
C SER A 501 4.03 6.67 8.39
N ASN A 502 3.62 7.37 7.33
CA ASN A 502 2.22 7.39 6.86
C ASN A 502 1.74 6.04 6.28
N PHE A 503 2.66 5.11 6.00
CA PHE A 503 2.34 3.72 5.66
C PHE A 503 1.98 2.91 6.93
N GLY A 504 2.57 3.28 8.07
CA GLY A 504 2.43 2.62 9.36
C GLY A 504 3.43 1.48 9.54
N ARG A 505 4.21 1.54 10.63
CA ARG A 505 5.19 0.50 11.01
C ARG A 505 4.57 -0.89 11.09
N ASP A 506 3.44 -1.03 11.77
CA ASP A 506 2.75 -2.33 11.93
C ASP A 506 2.19 -2.87 10.60
N ASN A 507 1.80 -1.98 9.68
CA ASN A 507 1.33 -2.39 8.35
C ASN A 507 2.48 -2.94 7.53
N PHE A 508 3.63 -2.26 7.54
CA PHE A 508 4.82 -2.71 6.83
C PHE A 508 5.41 -3.98 7.45
N ALA A 509 5.46 -4.08 8.78
CA ALA A 509 5.89 -5.29 9.48
C ALA A 509 5.03 -6.50 9.10
N ARG A 510 3.70 -6.36 9.12
CA ARG A 510 2.78 -7.42 8.66
C ARG A 510 2.96 -7.79 7.19
N LEU A 511 3.29 -6.82 6.33
CA LEU A 511 3.59 -7.06 4.93
C LEU A 511 4.87 -7.91 4.77
N LEU A 512 5.92 -7.58 5.50
CA LEU A 512 7.17 -8.35 5.52
C LEU A 512 6.96 -9.76 6.08
N ASP A 513 6.19 -9.91 7.16
CA ASP A 513 5.87 -11.22 7.75
C ASP A 513 5.06 -12.08 6.77
N LYS A 514 4.13 -11.45 6.03
CA LYS A 514 3.38 -12.12 4.96
C LYS A 514 4.29 -12.59 3.83
N LEU A 515 5.25 -11.76 3.41
CA LEU A 515 6.24 -12.14 2.41
C LEU A 515 7.11 -13.30 2.92
N LEU A 516 7.69 -13.19 4.12
CA LEU A 516 8.49 -14.26 4.73
C LEU A 516 7.72 -15.58 4.82
N SER A 517 6.44 -15.52 5.18
CA SER A 517 5.57 -16.70 5.21
C SER A 517 5.36 -17.30 3.82
N SER A 518 5.18 -16.46 2.79
CA SER A 518 5.06 -16.88 1.39
C SER A 518 6.34 -17.57 0.90
N LEU A 519 7.49 -16.93 1.05
CA LEU A 519 8.79 -17.47 0.64
C LEU A 519 9.14 -18.77 1.39
N ARG A 520 8.73 -18.87 2.66
CA ARG A 520 8.87 -20.10 3.44
C ARG A 520 8.06 -21.25 2.85
N LEU A 521 6.83 -21.00 2.41
CA LEU A 521 5.99 -22.00 1.74
C LEU A 521 6.62 -22.42 0.40
N ASP A 522 7.19 -21.49 -0.35
CA ASP A 522 7.90 -21.82 -1.60
C ASP A 522 9.11 -22.74 -1.32
N LEU A 523 9.90 -22.44 -0.28
CA LEU A 523 11.02 -23.30 0.13
C LEU A 523 10.58 -24.68 0.65
N GLN A 524 9.37 -24.83 1.19
CA GLN A 524 8.83 -26.14 1.57
C GLN A 524 8.55 -27.04 0.35
N GLN A 525 8.55 -26.49 -0.86
CA GLN A 525 8.36 -27.21 -2.12
C GLN A 525 9.51 -26.94 -3.10
N TYR A 526 10.73 -26.68 -2.58
CA TYR A 526 11.84 -26.18 -3.41
C TYR A 526 12.22 -27.11 -4.58
N ARG A 527 12.08 -28.43 -4.44
CA ARG A 527 12.37 -29.39 -5.53
C ARG A 527 11.38 -29.30 -6.70
N GLU A 528 10.14 -28.92 -6.40
CA GLU A 528 9.07 -28.77 -7.39
C GLU A 528 9.14 -27.39 -8.04
N LEU A 529 9.32 -26.34 -7.23
CA LEU A 529 9.35 -24.96 -7.70
C LEU A 529 10.69 -24.57 -8.36
N TYR A 530 11.79 -25.19 -7.94
CA TYR A 530 13.14 -24.91 -8.44
C TYR A 530 13.81 -26.21 -8.90
N PRO A 531 13.42 -26.76 -10.06
CA PRO A 531 13.89 -28.05 -10.50
C PRO A 531 15.39 -28.01 -10.87
N ALA A 532 16.08 -29.09 -10.55
CA ALA A 532 17.55 -29.22 -10.65
C ALA A 532 18.12 -29.02 -12.08
N ASN A 533 17.27 -29.14 -13.10
CA ASN A 533 17.64 -29.00 -14.51
C ASN A 533 17.47 -27.57 -15.05
N ASP A 534 16.87 -26.65 -14.30
CA ASP A 534 16.59 -25.28 -14.73
C ASP A 534 17.48 -24.28 -13.98
N GLN A 535 18.52 -23.79 -14.66
CA GLN A 535 19.46 -22.84 -14.07
C GLN A 535 18.82 -21.50 -13.69
N MET A 536 17.81 -21.03 -14.42
CA MET A 536 17.12 -19.78 -14.09
C MET A 536 16.32 -19.95 -12.80
N LYS A 537 15.62 -21.07 -12.65
CA LYS A 537 14.90 -21.39 -11.42
C LYS A 537 15.82 -21.65 -10.23
N LEU A 538 16.98 -22.24 -10.44
CA LEU A 538 17.98 -22.37 -9.37
C LEU A 538 18.52 -21.00 -8.91
N GLN A 539 18.58 -20.02 -9.81
CA GLN A 539 18.90 -18.64 -9.43
C GLN A 539 17.77 -18.02 -8.59
N ASP A 540 16.50 -18.22 -8.97
CA ASP A 540 15.34 -17.79 -8.16
C ASP A 540 15.38 -18.35 -6.72
N LEU A 541 15.89 -19.58 -6.52
CA LEU A 541 16.08 -20.18 -5.19
C LEU A 541 17.11 -19.40 -4.36
N VAL A 542 18.23 -18.99 -4.97
CA VAL A 542 19.25 -18.17 -4.31
C VAL A 542 18.69 -16.80 -3.95
N GLU A 543 17.99 -16.16 -4.89
CA GLU A 543 17.33 -14.86 -4.67
C GLU A 543 16.26 -14.94 -3.56
N THR A 544 15.52 -16.05 -3.49
CA THR A 544 14.56 -16.31 -2.41
C THR A 544 15.24 -16.30 -1.05
N CYS A 545 16.36 -17.03 -0.90
CA CYS A 545 17.13 -17.07 0.36
C CYS A 545 17.74 -15.69 0.71
N GLN A 546 18.25 -14.97 -0.29
CA GLN A 546 18.82 -13.62 -0.12
C GLN A 546 17.76 -12.62 0.34
N LEU A 547 16.57 -12.65 -0.26
CA LEU A 547 15.47 -11.78 0.10
C LEU A 547 14.98 -12.07 1.52
N MET A 548 14.86 -13.35 1.91
CA MET A 548 14.53 -13.72 3.30
C MET A 548 15.54 -13.13 4.29
N GLY A 549 16.84 -13.23 4.01
CA GLY A 549 17.88 -12.62 4.84
C GLY A 549 17.76 -11.09 4.91
N SER A 550 17.58 -10.44 3.75
CA SER A 550 17.42 -8.99 3.67
C SER A 550 16.19 -8.49 4.43
N VAL A 551 15.08 -9.22 4.41
CA VAL A 551 13.87 -8.89 5.17
C VAL A 551 14.13 -8.98 6.68
N LEU A 552 14.77 -10.05 7.16
CA LEU A 552 15.11 -10.22 8.57
C LEU A 552 16.08 -9.13 9.07
N GLU A 553 17.09 -8.82 8.27
CA GLU A 553 18.03 -7.72 8.57
C GLU A 553 17.32 -6.37 8.61
N PHE A 554 16.40 -6.11 7.67
CA PHE A 554 15.61 -4.89 7.65
C PHE A 554 14.72 -4.76 8.88
N GLN A 555 14.01 -5.84 9.26
CA GLN A 555 13.17 -5.90 10.47
C GLN A 555 13.99 -5.56 11.72
N GLN A 556 15.20 -6.11 11.83
CA GLN A 556 16.08 -5.86 12.98
C GLN A 556 16.67 -4.44 12.98
N GLN A 557 17.23 -3.99 11.86
CA GLN A 557 18.10 -2.81 11.82
C GLN A 557 17.34 -1.50 11.55
N ALA A 558 16.18 -1.56 10.89
CA ALA A 558 15.39 -0.37 10.59
C ALA A 558 14.12 -0.27 11.43
N MET A 559 13.49 -1.39 11.78
CA MET A 559 12.25 -1.42 12.55
C MET A 559 12.42 -1.85 14.01
N GLY A 560 13.63 -2.20 14.47
CA GLY A 560 13.86 -2.61 15.87
C GLY A 560 13.08 -3.85 16.30
N ILE A 561 12.62 -4.68 15.36
CA ILE A 561 11.89 -5.92 15.66
C ILE A 561 12.91 -7.02 15.93
N LEU A 562 12.87 -7.58 17.14
CA LEU A 562 13.66 -8.76 17.50
C LEU A 562 13.09 -9.97 16.73
N THR A 563 13.79 -10.41 15.70
CA THR A 563 13.41 -11.59 14.91
C THR A 563 13.52 -12.85 15.79
N THR A 564 12.48 -13.69 15.78
CA THR A 564 12.37 -14.84 16.69
C THR A 564 13.19 -16.07 16.25
N GLY A 565 13.89 -16.01 15.12
CA GLY A 565 14.67 -17.13 14.60
C GLY A 565 15.77 -16.69 13.63
N LYS A 566 16.84 -17.48 13.53
CA LYS A 566 17.93 -17.25 12.57
C LYS A 566 17.47 -17.65 11.17
N LEU A 567 17.96 -16.95 10.14
CA LEU A 567 17.72 -17.30 8.74
C LEU A 567 18.04 -18.78 8.46
N SER A 568 19.16 -19.26 9.01
CA SER A 568 19.60 -20.66 8.89
C SER A 568 18.53 -21.64 9.36
N ASP A 569 17.88 -21.35 10.49
CA ASP A 569 16.91 -22.25 11.12
C ASP A 569 15.62 -22.28 10.28
N MET A 570 15.20 -21.12 9.77
CA MET A 570 14.02 -21.02 8.90
C MET A 570 14.19 -21.79 7.59
N ILE A 571 15.36 -21.67 6.95
CA ILE A 571 15.67 -22.41 5.71
C ILE A 571 15.71 -23.91 6.00
N VAL A 572 16.43 -24.32 7.05
CA VAL A 572 16.57 -25.72 7.44
C VAL A 572 15.21 -26.36 7.74
N GLU A 573 14.34 -25.72 8.53
CA GLU A 573 13.02 -26.26 8.84
C GLU A 573 12.13 -26.37 7.59
N SER A 574 12.24 -25.43 6.65
CA SER A 574 11.45 -25.48 5.40
C SER A 574 11.91 -26.63 4.51
N MET A 575 13.22 -26.85 4.41
CA MET A 575 13.76 -27.97 3.64
C MET A 575 13.44 -29.33 4.25
N LYS A 576 13.37 -29.44 5.59
CA LYS A 576 12.90 -30.68 6.24
C LYS A 576 11.49 -31.06 5.79
N GLU A 577 10.58 -30.10 5.69
CA GLU A 577 9.20 -30.37 5.24
C GLU A 577 9.17 -30.78 3.76
N CYS A 578 10.02 -30.17 2.93
CA CYS A 578 10.18 -30.59 1.53
C CYS A 578 10.71 -32.03 1.42
N LEU A 579 11.73 -32.39 2.20
CA LEU A 579 12.29 -33.74 2.23
C LEU A 579 11.26 -34.78 2.67
N LYS A 580 10.43 -34.46 3.67
CA LYS A 580 9.34 -35.32 4.10
C LYS A 580 8.32 -35.55 2.98
N SER A 581 7.89 -34.47 2.32
CA SER A 581 6.94 -34.54 1.20
C SER A 581 7.53 -35.31 0.01
N THR A 582 8.82 -35.12 -0.26
CA THR A 582 9.57 -35.86 -1.31
C THR A 582 9.62 -37.35 -0.99
N PHE A 583 9.89 -37.72 0.26
CA PHE A 583 9.91 -39.12 0.69
C PHE A 583 8.53 -39.78 0.57
N GLU A 584 7.46 -39.09 0.98
CA GLU A 584 6.08 -39.56 0.80
C GLU A 584 5.76 -39.77 -0.70
N LEU A 585 6.20 -38.86 -1.57
CA LEU A 585 6.01 -38.96 -3.02
C LEU A 585 6.79 -40.14 -3.62
N ILE A 586 8.06 -40.34 -3.23
CA ILE A 586 8.87 -41.49 -3.64
C ILE A 586 8.17 -42.79 -3.25
N ILE A 587 7.70 -42.92 -2.00
CA ILE A 587 6.96 -44.10 -1.55
C ILE A 587 5.71 -44.31 -2.40
N SER A 588 4.91 -43.25 -2.61
CA SER A 588 3.68 -43.36 -3.39
C SER A 588 3.91 -43.81 -4.84
N ASN A 589 5.05 -43.45 -5.42
CA ASN A 589 5.45 -43.86 -6.77
C ASN A 589 6.02 -45.29 -6.82
N CYS A 590 6.60 -45.76 -5.71
CA CYS A 590 7.10 -47.13 -5.58
C CYS A 590 6.01 -48.14 -5.18
N VAL A 591 4.93 -47.70 -4.50
CA VAL A 591 3.82 -48.57 -4.06
C VAL A 591 2.74 -48.67 -5.15
N PRO A 592 2.38 -49.88 -5.65
CA PRO A 592 1.35 -50.01 -6.67
C PRO A 592 -0.05 -49.67 -6.15
N SER A 593 -0.85 -48.98 -6.97
CA SER A 593 -2.21 -48.48 -6.69
C SER A 593 -3.28 -49.54 -6.36
N GLY A 594 -2.88 -50.80 -6.19
CA GLY A 594 -3.75 -51.97 -6.01
C GLY A 594 -3.67 -52.63 -4.62
N PHE A 595 -2.95 -52.07 -3.65
CA PHE A 595 -2.98 -52.55 -2.26
C PHE A 595 -4.26 -52.12 -1.51
N SER A 596 -5.42 -52.39 -2.09
CA SER A 596 -6.68 -52.58 -1.36
C SER A 596 -7.13 -54.01 -1.67
N GLY A 597 -7.17 -54.85 -0.64
CA GLY A 597 -7.14 -56.31 -0.76
C GLY A 597 -8.11 -56.98 -1.75
N GLN A 598 -7.73 -58.22 -2.06
CA GLN A 598 -8.35 -59.24 -2.91
C GLN A 598 -7.78 -59.30 -4.34
N GLY A 599 -7.16 -60.44 -4.62
CA GLY A 599 -6.21 -60.64 -5.71
C GLY A 599 -6.82 -60.89 -7.09
N HIS A 600 -5.95 -60.82 -8.09
CA HIS A 600 -6.02 -61.56 -9.35
C HIS A 600 -4.63 -61.61 -10.01
N PRO A 601 -4.32 -62.67 -10.78
CA PRO A 601 -3.02 -62.88 -11.41
C PRO A 601 -2.91 -62.06 -12.70
N GLY A 602 -1.86 -61.24 -12.82
CA GLY A 602 -1.57 -60.48 -14.04
C GLY A 602 -0.94 -59.10 -13.84
N LEU A 603 -0.03 -58.92 -12.87
CA LEU A 603 0.68 -57.65 -12.66
C LEU A 603 2.18 -57.79 -12.90
N VAL A 604 2.73 -56.98 -13.81
CA VAL A 604 4.13 -56.56 -13.80
C VAL A 604 4.20 -55.08 -13.40
N LYS A 605 4.60 -54.82 -12.15
CA LYS A 605 5.64 -53.88 -11.71
C LYS A 605 5.74 -53.91 -10.17
N SER A 606 6.98 -54.10 -9.70
CA SER A 606 7.41 -54.60 -8.38
C SER A 606 6.83 -55.99 -8.06
N GLU A 607 7.46 -57.03 -8.61
CA GLU A 607 7.06 -58.44 -8.44
C GLU A 607 7.52 -59.03 -7.09
N THR A 608 8.42 -58.36 -6.36
CA THR A 608 8.92 -58.83 -5.06
C THR A 608 9.20 -57.66 -4.10
N PRO A 609 9.12 -57.86 -2.76
CA PRO A 609 9.57 -56.88 -1.77
C PRO A 609 10.98 -56.36 -2.04
N PHE A 610 11.86 -57.22 -2.59
CA PHE A 610 13.24 -56.85 -2.94
C PHE A 610 13.32 -55.86 -4.11
N GLN A 611 12.50 -56.02 -5.16
CA GLN A 611 12.43 -55.06 -6.26
C GLN A 611 11.87 -53.71 -5.81
N PHE A 612 10.87 -53.71 -4.93
CA PHE A 612 10.38 -52.50 -4.28
C PHE A 612 11.49 -51.78 -3.51
N PHE A 613 12.22 -52.49 -2.64
CA PHE A 613 13.32 -51.91 -1.86
C PHE A 613 14.45 -51.38 -2.75
N ASN A 614 14.81 -52.08 -3.84
CA ASN A 614 15.82 -51.58 -4.76
C ASN A 614 15.39 -50.29 -5.46
N GLN A 615 14.15 -50.22 -5.98
CA GLN A 615 13.63 -49.00 -6.60
C GLN A 615 13.52 -47.84 -5.61
N LEU A 616 13.08 -48.11 -4.38
CA LEU A 616 13.02 -47.12 -3.31
C LEU A 616 14.42 -46.57 -2.99
N MET A 617 15.42 -47.44 -2.84
CA MET A 617 16.79 -47.04 -2.53
C MET A 617 17.43 -46.25 -3.68
N GLU A 618 17.20 -46.63 -4.94
CA GLU A 618 17.69 -45.88 -6.10
C GLU A 618 17.12 -44.45 -6.14
N GLN A 619 15.81 -44.30 -5.93
CA GLN A 619 15.15 -42.99 -5.93
C GLN A 619 15.60 -42.11 -4.74
N ILE A 620 15.76 -42.70 -3.55
CA ILE A 620 16.33 -41.99 -2.39
C ILE A 620 17.76 -41.54 -2.69
N GLN A 621 18.58 -42.41 -3.28
CA GLN A 621 19.98 -42.08 -3.59
C GLN A 621 20.08 -40.97 -4.63
N ALA A 622 19.22 -40.99 -5.66
CA ALA A 622 19.12 -39.90 -6.64
C ALA A 622 18.75 -38.58 -5.96
N ALA A 623 17.71 -38.58 -5.12
CA ALA A 623 17.29 -37.39 -4.39
C ALA A 623 18.40 -36.84 -3.46
N VAL A 624 19.10 -37.70 -2.73
CA VAL A 624 20.24 -37.31 -1.88
C VAL A 624 21.37 -36.73 -2.72
N ASN A 625 21.64 -37.31 -3.89
CA ASN A 625 22.71 -36.84 -4.77
C ASN A 625 22.41 -35.44 -5.32
N ASP A 626 21.18 -35.20 -5.78
CA ASP A 626 20.75 -33.88 -6.25
C ASP A 626 20.92 -32.81 -5.17
N ASP A 627 20.46 -33.08 -3.95
CA ASP A 627 20.63 -32.15 -2.82
C ASP A 627 22.09 -31.88 -2.48
N ARG A 628 22.92 -32.92 -2.51
CA ARG A 628 24.34 -32.79 -2.18
C ARG A 628 25.11 -31.99 -3.23
N THR A 629 24.79 -32.18 -4.51
CA THR A 629 25.59 -31.69 -5.63
C THR A 629 25.07 -30.39 -6.23
N ILE A 630 23.76 -30.17 -6.18
CA ILE A 630 23.09 -29.04 -6.84
C ILE A 630 22.60 -28.04 -5.79
N TYR A 631 21.70 -28.47 -4.90
CA TYR A 631 21.04 -27.54 -3.97
C TYR A 631 21.97 -27.06 -2.85
N ALA A 632 22.70 -27.96 -2.18
CA ALA A 632 23.53 -27.60 -1.04
C ALA A 632 24.61 -26.54 -1.34
N PRO A 633 25.34 -26.58 -2.48
CA PRO A 633 26.26 -25.51 -2.84
C PRO A 633 25.60 -24.13 -2.93
N LEU A 634 24.40 -24.04 -3.53
CA LEU A 634 23.68 -22.79 -3.77
C LEU A 634 23.23 -22.10 -2.48
N ILE A 635 22.86 -22.88 -1.47
CA ILE A 635 22.26 -22.39 -0.21
C ILE A 635 23.23 -22.40 0.99
N SER A 636 24.45 -22.91 0.79
CA SER A 636 25.45 -23.05 1.86
C SER A 636 25.86 -21.73 2.51
N SER A 637 25.83 -20.63 1.75
CA SER A 637 26.09 -19.28 2.26
C SER A 637 25.06 -18.81 3.29
N PHE A 638 23.81 -19.30 3.23
CA PHE A 638 22.72 -18.87 4.11
C PHE A 638 22.47 -19.82 5.29
N SER A 639 22.78 -21.11 5.10
CA SER A 639 22.46 -22.18 6.05
C SER A 639 23.69 -22.81 6.73
N GLY A 640 24.89 -22.42 6.32
CA GLY A 640 26.14 -22.98 6.83
C GLY A 640 26.41 -24.42 6.37
N SER A 641 27.24 -25.16 7.12
CA SER A 641 27.64 -26.53 6.80
C SER A 641 26.61 -27.61 7.18
N ALA A 642 25.59 -27.25 7.96
CA ALA A 642 24.63 -28.18 8.55
C ALA A 642 23.77 -28.91 7.51
N LEU A 643 23.54 -28.31 6.35
CA LEU A 643 22.57 -28.79 5.37
C LEU A 643 23.00 -30.07 4.65
N ARG A 644 24.30 -30.23 4.38
CA ARG A 644 24.87 -31.47 3.81
C ARG A 644 24.65 -32.67 4.73
N THR A 645 24.80 -32.46 6.02
CA THR A 645 24.59 -33.49 7.04
C THR A 645 23.10 -33.78 7.21
N LEU A 646 22.26 -32.75 7.15
CA LEU A 646 20.83 -32.82 7.42
C LEU A 646 20.04 -33.63 6.40
N VAL A 647 20.29 -33.43 5.10
CA VAL A 647 19.62 -34.18 4.02
C VAL A 647 19.90 -35.68 4.15
N THR A 648 21.18 -36.03 4.30
CA THR A 648 21.63 -37.42 4.43
C THR A 648 20.99 -38.08 5.66
N LEU A 649 20.95 -37.38 6.79
CA LEU A 649 20.37 -37.90 8.02
C LEU A 649 18.84 -38.02 7.98
N HIS A 650 18.14 -37.07 7.35
CA HIS A 650 16.67 -37.08 7.32
C HIS A 650 16.11 -38.14 6.38
N LEU A 651 16.59 -38.22 5.14
CA LEU A 651 16.12 -39.22 4.18
C LEU A 651 16.50 -40.64 4.64
N TRP A 652 17.69 -40.81 5.24
CA TRP A 652 18.08 -42.08 5.85
C TRP A 652 17.19 -42.44 7.03
N LYS A 653 16.91 -41.50 7.95
CA LYS A 653 15.99 -41.74 9.08
C LYS A 653 14.59 -42.13 8.61
N CYS A 654 14.03 -41.40 7.64
CA CYS A 654 12.73 -41.72 7.06
C CYS A 654 12.70 -43.12 6.44
N GLY A 655 13.74 -43.50 5.68
CA GLY A 655 13.90 -44.85 5.13
C GLY A 655 14.00 -45.94 6.20
N THR A 656 14.76 -45.70 7.28
CA THR A 656 14.89 -46.66 8.39
C THR A 656 13.62 -46.82 9.23
N CYS A 657 12.83 -45.75 9.41
CA CYS A 657 11.54 -45.84 10.08
C CYS A 657 10.50 -46.62 9.26
N PHE A 658 10.59 -46.60 7.94
CA PHE A 658 9.72 -47.38 7.05
C PHE A 658 10.12 -48.87 6.99
N ALA A 659 11.37 -49.19 7.35
CA ALA A 659 11.90 -50.54 7.42
C ALA A 659 11.71 -51.21 8.80
N GLN A 660 11.10 -50.52 9.77
CA GLN A 660 10.68 -51.16 11.02
C GLN A 660 9.37 -51.95 10.79
N PRO A 661 9.27 -53.20 11.31
CA PRO A 661 8.12 -54.08 11.07
C PRO A 661 6.77 -53.50 11.51
#